data_AF-A0A371XJQ8-F1
#
_entry.id   AF-A0A371XJQ8-F1
#
_cell.length_a   1.000
_cell.length_b   1.000
_cell.length_c   1.000
_cell.angle_alpha   90.00
_cell.angle_beta   90.00
_cell.angle_gamma   90.00
#
_symmetry.space_group_name_H-M   'P 1'
#
loop_
_entity.id
_entity.type
_entity.pdbx_description
1 polymer ?
#
loop_
_entity_poly.entity_id
_entity_poly.type
_entity_poly.pdbx_seq_one_letter_code
_entity_poly.pdbx_strand_id
1 'polypeptide(L)'
;MKPWREVAVPHRDVLEGTFQQSEFAADITAVSTGRASREYQDAGAFFDRTFITEGMAMLLTQVAQRLAGRGGEPVVQLQTAFGGGKTHTMLAVYHLASRKCALSDLAGIPALVDRAGLMDVPQARVAVLDGTAHAPGQPWKRGSQTIKTLWGEMAWQLGGAEAFALVAEADATGTSPGKDVLRDLLERHAPCVVLIDELVAYIRQFPESQAISGGSYDSNLSFVQALTEAVKLVPRAFVLASLPESDLEAGSQRGVASLRALEKTFGRVQALWKPVATEEAFEIVRRRLFEPVRDEKTREAVCRAFADAYIAEGVKLPADTQERRYFERLLHAYPIHPEVFDRLYEDWTTIDGFQRTRGVLKLMAKVIYRLWKDDNKDLLIMPGSLPLHDSSSRNELTYYLPAGWDAVIERDIDSDRAETTALESKEPRFGQVAAARRIARTIFLGSAPSSVASKVAARGLDRAHIVLGCLQPGQAASIYADALGRLADRLHYLNASGDKSQDATRFWFDTRANLRREMEDRKRRFDDRTEVRGKIADALKKTVGNVTSFDGVHTFTPHSDVPDDSALRLVVLPPEAWYAREEHRLAFEAVLETIGKNGAKPRYRSNRLLFLAPDHGALSRLNDATRAALAWGSIVEDVKEGRLNIDLLQKNQAEKELKSAEDALPRVVRECYKWLLCPMMDTPTDPKPGIEAFALNTTGGSFGGEIERVCSDNELVIATWSPIHLRTKLKELYWKSGHCAANAASFFEDTLRYLYMPRLKTKDVLAQAIRAGAASKDFFGTAYGEADGKFEGFSLGGGNAVFDDTLLLIEPQAAQAYEDAIRPTATPAVEPTTATTPSGVAEGPGGYISNGGSASPAVVTIPPAPAAAKLKTFYGSAEVPPATAKMRLVQIAEEIVSVLTSDPNATVRLVVEISAEFPDGVGDNVRRAVSENARSLGLKSADWE
;
A
#
# COMPACT_ATOMS: atom_id res chain seq x y z
N MET A 1 17.58 -3.51 -34.44
CA MET A 1 16.76 -4.67 -34.86
C MET A 1 15.57 -4.15 -35.66
N LYS A 2 14.99 -4.97 -36.55
CA LYS A 2 13.84 -4.54 -37.37
C LYS A 2 12.54 -4.61 -36.55
N PRO A 3 11.63 -3.62 -36.67
CA PRO A 3 10.28 -3.69 -36.13
C PRO A 3 9.49 -4.88 -36.70
N TRP A 4 8.48 -5.35 -35.95
CA TRP A 4 7.69 -6.51 -36.38
C TRP A 4 7.05 -6.32 -37.76
N ARG A 5 6.62 -5.10 -38.08
CA ARG A 5 5.93 -4.77 -39.34
C ARG A 5 6.81 -4.87 -40.58
N GLU A 6 8.13 -4.85 -40.42
CA GLU A 6 9.07 -5.08 -41.53
C GLU A 6 9.33 -6.57 -41.80
N VAL A 7 8.83 -7.46 -40.93
CA VAL A 7 9.14 -8.90 -40.94
C VAL A 7 7.86 -9.73 -41.10
N ALA A 8 6.79 -9.37 -40.39
CA ALA A 8 5.50 -10.04 -40.42
C ALA A 8 4.44 -9.13 -41.06
N VAL A 9 3.97 -9.53 -42.24
CA VAL A 9 2.98 -8.79 -43.02
C VAL A 9 1.58 -9.31 -42.67
N PRO A 10 0.65 -8.47 -42.18
CA PRO A 10 -0.74 -8.86 -41.98
C PRO A 10 -1.40 -9.25 -43.30
N HIS A 11 -2.42 -10.11 -43.27
CA HIS A 11 -3.22 -10.39 -44.47
C HIS A 11 -3.90 -9.13 -44.99
N ARG A 12 -4.24 -9.14 -46.29
CA ARG A 12 -4.76 -7.96 -47.01
C ARG A 12 -6.04 -7.37 -46.40
N ASP A 13 -6.95 -8.22 -45.97
CA ASP A 13 -8.21 -7.85 -45.29
C ASP A 13 -7.97 -7.13 -43.95
N VAL A 14 -6.92 -7.52 -43.22
CA VAL A 14 -6.46 -6.84 -42.00
C VAL A 14 -5.81 -5.50 -42.35
N LEU A 15 -4.98 -5.44 -43.40
CA LEU A 15 -4.29 -4.21 -43.84
C LEU A 15 -5.24 -3.13 -44.36
N GLU A 16 -6.26 -3.54 -45.11
CA GLU A 16 -7.27 -2.64 -45.69
C GLU A 16 -8.35 -2.24 -44.68
N GLY A 17 -8.41 -2.91 -43.52
CA GLY A 17 -9.44 -2.68 -42.50
C GLY A 17 -10.84 -3.10 -42.96
N THR A 18 -10.93 -3.91 -44.03
CA THR A 18 -12.17 -4.45 -44.58
C THR A 18 -12.62 -5.73 -43.88
N PHE A 19 -11.82 -6.21 -42.92
CA PHE A 19 -12.07 -7.36 -42.07
C PHE A 19 -13.52 -7.36 -41.51
N GLN A 20 -14.30 -8.41 -41.81
CA GLN A 20 -15.66 -8.57 -41.27
C GLN A 20 -15.76 -9.72 -40.28
N GLN A 21 -16.54 -9.52 -39.20
CA GLN A 21 -16.75 -10.55 -38.19
C GLN A 21 -17.42 -11.82 -38.76
N SER A 22 -18.24 -11.68 -39.81
CA SER A 22 -18.87 -12.78 -40.56
C SER A 22 -17.84 -13.68 -41.25
N GLU A 23 -16.68 -13.15 -41.65
CA GLU A 23 -15.64 -13.90 -42.37
C GLU A 23 -14.89 -14.90 -41.49
N PHE A 24 -15.09 -14.90 -40.17
CA PHE A 24 -14.60 -15.97 -39.28
C PHE A 24 -15.64 -17.04 -38.94
N ALA A 25 -16.90 -16.85 -39.34
CA ALA A 25 -17.93 -17.86 -39.16
C ALA A 25 -17.83 -18.86 -40.31
N ALA A 26 -17.27 -20.04 -40.02
CA ALA A 26 -17.33 -21.17 -40.94
C ALA A 26 -18.79 -21.59 -41.15
N ASP A 27 -19.18 -21.79 -42.40
CA ASP A 27 -20.50 -22.29 -42.79
C ASP A 27 -20.32 -23.50 -43.72
N ILE A 28 -20.63 -24.69 -43.18
CA ILE A 28 -20.47 -25.95 -43.92
C ILE A 28 -21.46 -26.09 -45.07
N THR A 29 -22.64 -25.47 -44.95
CA THR A 29 -23.65 -25.43 -46.01
C THR A 29 -23.17 -24.54 -47.16
N ALA A 30 -22.58 -23.38 -46.87
CA ALA A 30 -21.98 -22.51 -47.88
C ALA A 30 -20.84 -23.22 -48.64
N VAL A 31 -19.96 -23.95 -47.94
CA VAL A 31 -18.85 -24.68 -48.59
C VAL A 31 -19.35 -25.85 -49.45
N SER A 32 -20.31 -26.63 -48.94
CA SER A 32 -20.85 -27.77 -49.68
C SER A 32 -21.66 -27.35 -50.92
N THR A 33 -22.26 -26.16 -50.90
CA THR A 33 -23.04 -25.60 -52.02
C THR A 33 -22.24 -24.70 -52.96
N GLY A 34 -20.95 -24.46 -52.71
CA GLY A 34 -20.11 -23.65 -53.60
C GLY A 34 -20.26 -22.13 -53.42
N ARG A 35 -20.80 -21.67 -52.29
CA ARG A 35 -21.12 -20.26 -52.01
C ARG A 35 -20.21 -19.61 -50.96
N ALA A 36 -19.29 -20.37 -50.36
CA ALA A 36 -18.37 -19.83 -49.35
C ALA A 36 -17.29 -18.95 -50.00
N SER A 37 -16.66 -18.08 -49.18
CA SER A 37 -15.48 -17.32 -49.61
C SER A 37 -14.32 -18.26 -49.96
N ARG A 38 -13.38 -17.78 -50.79
CA ARG A 38 -12.25 -18.59 -51.28
C ARG A 38 -11.50 -19.30 -50.14
N GLU A 39 -11.36 -18.63 -49.00
CA GLU A 39 -10.59 -19.11 -47.84
C GLU A 39 -11.19 -20.35 -47.15
N TYR A 40 -12.49 -20.58 -47.32
CA TYR A 40 -13.17 -21.78 -46.83
C TYR A 40 -13.53 -22.74 -47.96
N GLN A 41 -13.80 -22.22 -49.16
CA GLN A 41 -14.24 -22.99 -50.31
C GLN A 41 -13.11 -23.79 -50.96
N ASP A 42 -11.92 -23.20 -51.05
CA ASP A 42 -10.72 -23.81 -51.63
C ASP A 42 -9.92 -24.55 -50.55
N ALA A 43 -9.61 -25.82 -50.80
CA ALA A 43 -8.99 -26.68 -49.80
C ALA A 43 -7.55 -26.23 -49.46
N GLY A 44 -6.75 -25.83 -50.46
CA GLY A 44 -5.39 -25.33 -50.25
C GLY A 44 -5.39 -24.05 -49.40
N ALA A 45 -6.18 -23.05 -49.82
CA ALA A 45 -6.33 -21.80 -49.08
C ALA A 45 -6.84 -22.00 -47.64
N PHE A 46 -7.75 -22.96 -47.44
CA PHE A 46 -8.25 -23.31 -46.11
C PHE A 46 -7.14 -23.86 -45.21
N PHE A 47 -6.35 -24.82 -45.68
CA PHE A 47 -5.27 -25.42 -44.88
C PHE A 47 -4.08 -24.48 -44.68
N ASP A 48 -3.79 -23.58 -45.63
CA ASP A 48 -2.77 -22.53 -45.46
C ASP A 48 -3.08 -21.59 -44.28
N ARG A 49 -4.36 -21.28 -44.07
CA ARG A 49 -4.84 -20.40 -42.99
C ARG A 49 -5.28 -21.16 -41.74
N THR A 50 -5.26 -22.49 -41.77
CA THR A 50 -5.63 -23.34 -40.63
C THR A 50 -4.40 -23.83 -39.91
N PHE A 51 -4.37 -23.67 -38.59
CA PHE A 51 -3.43 -24.40 -37.75
C PHE A 51 -4.07 -25.73 -37.37
N ILE A 52 -3.41 -26.83 -37.71
CA ILE A 52 -3.87 -28.18 -37.35
C ILE A 52 -3.42 -28.44 -35.91
N THR A 53 -4.34 -28.31 -34.97
CA THR A 53 -4.13 -28.64 -33.55
C THR A 53 -3.94 -30.14 -33.34
N GLU A 54 -3.43 -30.56 -32.19
CA GLU A 54 -3.26 -31.97 -31.82
C GLU A 54 -4.59 -32.73 -31.94
N GLY A 55 -5.69 -32.16 -31.42
CA GLY A 55 -7.02 -32.76 -31.53
C GLY A 55 -7.50 -32.90 -32.97
N MET A 56 -7.30 -31.87 -33.81
CA MET A 56 -7.65 -31.93 -35.23
C MET A 56 -6.77 -32.94 -35.99
N ALA A 57 -5.48 -33.00 -35.68
CA ALA A 57 -4.55 -33.97 -36.25
C ALA A 57 -4.98 -35.41 -35.94
N MET A 58 -5.36 -35.70 -34.69
CA MET A 58 -5.86 -37.01 -34.28
C MET A 58 -7.14 -37.38 -35.05
N LEU A 59 -8.09 -36.45 -35.15
CA LEU A 59 -9.33 -36.67 -35.92
C LEU A 59 -9.05 -36.94 -37.39
N LEU A 60 -8.30 -36.08 -38.06
CA LEU A 60 -7.99 -36.22 -39.48
C LEU A 60 -7.24 -37.53 -39.76
N THR A 61 -6.38 -37.96 -38.84
CA THR A 61 -5.69 -39.27 -38.89
C THR A 61 -6.69 -40.43 -38.81
N GLN A 62 -7.62 -40.40 -37.85
CA GLN A 62 -8.64 -41.43 -37.71
C GLN A 62 -9.58 -41.48 -38.92
N VAL A 63 -10.00 -40.33 -39.43
CA VAL A 63 -10.81 -40.23 -40.65
C VAL A 63 -10.08 -40.85 -41.84
N ALA A 64 -8.80 -40.48 -42.04
CA ALA A 64 -7.98 -41.02 -43.11
C ALA A 64 -7.86 -42.55 -43.03
N GLN A 65 -7.60 -43.09 -41.83
CA GLN A 65 -7.52 -44.54 -41.59
C GLN A 65 -8.85 -45.24 -41.86
N ARG A 66 -9.98 -44.65 -41.43
CA ARG A 66 -11.34 -45.18 -41.66
C ARG A 66 -11.66 -45.25 -43.13
N LEU A 67 -11.46 -44.17 -43.87
CA LEU A 67 -11.75 -44.12 -45.30
C LEU A 67 -10.87 -45.10 -46.10
N ALA A 68 -9.63 -45.31 -45.67
CA ALA A 68 -8.70 -46.30 -46.21
C ALA A 68 -8.98 -47.76 -45.78
N GLY A 69 -9.96 -47.99 -44.89
CA GLY A 69 -10.29 -49.32 -44.38
C GLY A 69 -9.25 -49.93 -43.44
N ARG A 70 -8.41 -49.10 -42.81
CA ARG A 70 -7.33 -49.52 -41.89
C ARG A 70 -7.67 -49.35 -40.41
N GLY A 71 -8.95 -49.28 -40.06
CA GLY A 71 -9.43 -49.05 -38.69
C GLY A 71 -9.89 -47.61 -38.47
N GLY A 72 -9.88 -47.13 -37.22
CA GLY A 72 -10.40 -45.81 -36.86
C GLY A 72 -11.86 -45.85 -36.40
N GLU A 73 -12.23 -44.86 -35.58
CA GLU A 73 -13.56 -44.78 -34.98
C GLU A 73 -14.63 -44.49 -36.04
N PRO A 74 -15.77 -45.20 -36.03
CA PRO A 74 -16.85 -45.02 -37.01
C PRO A 74 -17.65 -43.73 -36.80
N VAL A 75 -17.76 -43.28 -35.55
CA VAL A 75 -18.58 -42.12 -35.17
C VAL A 75 -17.76 -41.26 -34.24
N VAL A 76 -17.69 -39.97 -34.49
CA VAL A 76 -17.06 -39.00 -33.59
C VAL A 76 -18.03 -37.86 -33.32
N GLN A 77 -18.12 -37.48 -32.05
CA GLN A 77 -18.83 -36.29 -31.60
C GLN A 77 -17.82 -35.19 -31.31
N LEU A 78 -18.00 -34.02 -31.92
CA LEU A 78 -17.24 -32.83 -31.59
C LEU A 78 -17.85 -32.14 -30.36
N GLN A 79 -17.15 -32.28 -29.23
CA GLN A 79 -17.29 -31.39 -28.08
C GLN A 79 -16.00 -30.57 -28.02
N THR A 80 -16.05 -29.33 -28.52
CA THR A 80 -14.89 -28.44 -28.44
C THR A 80 -14.91 -27.73 -27.10
N ALA A 81 -13.86 -27.86 -26.30
CA ALA A 81 -13.64 -27.01 -25.12
C ALA A 81 -13.30 -25.54 -25.50
N PHE A 82 -13.01 -25.29 -26.79
CA PHE A 82 -12.69 -23.98 -27.33
C PHE A 82 -13.81 -23.52 -28.25
N GLY A 83 -14.63 -22.58 -27.77
CA GLY A 83 -15.69 -21.95 -28.53
C GLY A 83 -15.19 -21.45 -29.90
N GLY A 84 -15.85 -21.92 -30.96
CA GLY A 84 -15.70 -21.45 -32.34
C GLY A 84 -15.09 -22.43 -33.35
N GLY A 85 -14.69 -23.65 -32.95
CA GLY A 85 -13.93 -24.56 -33.83
C GLY A 85 -14.69 -25.73 -34.47
N LYS A 86 -15.96 -25.99 -34.11
CA LYS A 86 -16.70 -27.20 -34.53
C LYS A 86 -16.89 -27.29 -36.05
N THR A 87 -17.57 -26.30 -36.63
CA THR A 87 -17.78 -26.21 -38.08
C THR A 87 -16.45 -26.11 -38.84
N HIS A 88 -15.46 -25.37 -38.32
CA HIS A 88 -14.12 -25.29 -38.93
C HIS A 88 -13.41 -26.66 -38.97
N THR A 89 -13.52 -27.45 -37.91
CA THR A 89 -12.98 -28.82 -37.86
C THR A 89 -13.72 -29.74 -38.83
N MET A 90 -15.04 -29.61 -38.93
CA MET A 90 -15.83 -30.35 -39.92
C MET A 90 -15.45 -29.98 -41.35
N LEU A 91 -15.10 -28.71 -41.62
CA LEU A 91 -14.58 -28.29 -42.92
C LEU A 91 -13.23 -28.92 -43.25
N ALA A 92 -12.34 -29.07 -42.26
CA ALA A 92 -11.08 -29.79 -42.46
C ALA A 92 -11.33 -31.24 -42.89
N VAL A 93 -12.31 -31.91 -42.26
CA VAL A 93 -12.74 -33.27 -42.63
C VAL A 93 -13.40 -33.28 -44.02
N TYR A 94 -14.26 -32.31 -44.33
CA TYR A 94 -14.89 -32.17 -45.64
C TYR A 94 -13.85 -32.07 -46.76
N HIS A 95 -12.83 -31.23 -46.59
CA HIS A 95 -11.76 -31.04 -47.59
C HIS A 95 -10.88 -32.28 -47.73
N LEU A 96 -10.51 -32.90 -46.61
CA LEU A 96 -9.73 -34.15 -46.62
C LEU A 96 -10.50 -35.29 -47.32
N ALA A 97 -11.80 -35.44 -47.04
CA ALA A 97 -12.62 -36.53 -47.55
C ALA A 97 -13.04 -36.33 -49.01
N SER A 98 -13.42 -35.10 -49.40
CA SER A 98 -13.88 -34.80 -50.76
C SER A 98 -12.77 -34.86 -51.81
N ARG A 99 -11.50 -34.71 -51.38
CA ARG A 99 -10.30 -34.87 -52.22
C ARG A 99 -10.35 -34.08 -53.53
N LYS A 100 -10.78 -32.81 -53.46
CA LYS A 100 -10.85 -31.93 -54.63
C LYS A 100 -9.47 -31.50 -55.18
N CYS A 101 -8.39 -31.67 -54.40
CA CYS A 101 -7.00 -31.44 -54.80
C CYS A 101 -6.06 -32.53 -54.27
N ALA A 102 -4.77 -32.46 -54.62
CA ALA A 102 -3.75 -33.38 -54.12
C ALA A 102 -3.46 -33.11 -52.63
N LEU A 103 -3.14 -34.16 -51.86
CA LEU A 103 -2.79 -34.01 -50.44
C LEU A 103 -1.52 -33.18 -50.24
N SER A 104 -0.60 -33.20 -51.21
CA SER A 104 0.63 -32.41 -51.20
C SER A 104 0.36 -30.91 -51.12
N ASP A 105 -0.81 -30.47 -51.62
CA ASP A 105 -1.20 -29.07 -51.67
C ASP A 105 -1.89 -28.63 -50.37
N LEU A 106 -2.17 -29.56 -49.46
CA LEU A 106 -2.83 -29.31 -48.19
C LEU A 106 -1.79 -29.21 -47.07
N ALA A 107 -1.47 -27.98 -46.67
CA ALA A 107 -0.46 -27.72 -45.65
C ALA A 107 -0.67 -28.57 -44.37
N GLY A 108 0.35 -29.34 -43.99
CA GLY A 108 0.35 -30.21 -42.80
C GLY A 108 -0.33 -31.58 -42.97
N ILE A 109 -1.15 -31.79 -44.00
CA ILE A 109 -1.81 -33.08 -44.25
C ILE A 109 -0.84 -34.20 -44.65
N PRO A 110 0.18 -34.01 -45.52
CA PRO A 110 1.11 -35.07 -45.88
C PRO A 110 1.76 -35.74 -44.66
N ALA A 111 2.23 -34.94 -43.71
CA ALA A 111 2.83 -35.43 -42.46
C ALA A 111 1.84 -36.21 -41.57
N LEU A 112 0.53 -35.94 -41.66
CA LEU A 112 -0.50 -36.73 -40.98
C LEU A 112 -0.74 -38.07 -41.67
N VAL A 113 -0.77 -38.07 -43.00
CA VAL A 113 -0.97 -39.27 -43.83
C VAL A 113 0.19 -40.24 -43.65
N ASP A 114 1.42 -39.73 -43.64
CA ASP A 114 2.63 -40.52 -43.34
C ASP A 114 2.58 -41.13 -41.94
N ARG A 115 2.21 -40.33 -40.93
CA ARG A 115 2.06 -40.78 -39.54
C ARG A 115 0.95 -41.82 -39.38
N ALA A 116 -0.10 -41.72 -40.20
CA ALA A 116 -1.18 -42.71 -40.26
C ALA A 116 -0.73 -44.03 -40.89
N GLY A 117 0.48 -44.10 -41.48
CA GLY A 117 0.98 -45.25 -42.23
C GLY A 117 0.25 -45.45 -43.56
N LEU A 118 -0.32 -44.39 -44.12
CA LEU A 118 -1.09 -44.41 -45.35
C LEU A 118 -0.25 -43.84 -46.51
N MET A 119 -0.44 -44.38 -47.71
CA MET A 119 0.14 -43.81 -48.93
C MET A 119 -0.77 -42.74 -49.55
N ASP A 120 -2.08 -42.90 -49.36
CA ASP A 120 -3.09 -41.99 -49.88
C ASP A 120 -4.37 -42.09 -49.04
N VAL A 121 -5.22 -41.06 -49.14
CA VAL A 121 -6.56 -41.03 -48.54
C VAL A 121 -7.60 -41.10 -49.66
N PRO A 122 -8.43 -42.14 -49.73
CA PRO A 122 -9.34 -42.30 -50.85
C PRO A 122 -10.40 -41.18 -50.86
N GLN A 123 -10.74 -40.72 -52.07
CA GLN A 123 -11.84 -39.79 -52.26
C GLN A 123 -13.14 -40.44 -51.77
N ALA A 124 -13.87 -39.73 -50.91
CA ALA A 124 -15.11 -40.16 -50.30
C ALA A 124 -16.30 -39.30 -50.72
N ARG A 125 -17.48 -39.92 -50.72
CA ARG A 125 -18.74 -39.19 -50.85
C ARG A 125 -19.07 -38.51 -49.52
N VAL A 126 -19.38 -37.22 -49.55
CA VAL A 126 -19.63 -36.44 -48.33
C VAL A 126 -21.07 -35.95 -48.32
N ALA A 127 -21.82 -36.33 -47.30
CA ALA A 127 -23.14 -35.78 -47.00
C ALA A 127 -23.04 -34.79 -45.85
N VAL A 128 -23.58 -33.58 -46.03
CA VAL A 128 -23.63 -32.50 -45.04
C VAL A 128 -25.08 -32.29 -44.63
N LEU A 129 -25.35 -32.47 -43.33
CA LEU A 129 -26.64 -32.26 -42.68
C LEU A 129 -26.50 -31.11 -41.68
N ASP A 130 -26.94 -29.92 -42.05
CA ASP A 130 -26.92 -28.75 -41.19
C ASP A 130 -28.32 -28.50 -40.61
N GLY A 131 -28.43 -28.58 -39.29
CA GLY A 131 -29.68 -28.42 -38.58
C GLY A 131 -30.29 -27.02 -38.64
N THR A 132 -29.55 -26.04 -39.15
CA THR A 132 -30.02 -24.67 -39.39
C THR A 132 -30.39 -24.41 -40.86
N ALA A 133 -29.94 -25.26 -41.79
CA ALA A 133 -30.17 -25.09 -43.22
C ALA A 133 -31.62 -25.44 -43.65
N HIS A 134 -32.27 -26.36 -42.93
CA HIS A 134 -33.61 -26.83 -43.26
C HIS A 134 -34.55 -26.80 -42.04
N ALA A 135 -35.78 -26.33 -42.24
CA ALA A 135 -36.82 -26.34 -41.22
C ALA A 135 -37.58 -27.68 -41.25
N PRO A 136 -37.78 -28.36 -40.11
CA PRO A 136 -38.35 -29.72 -40.10
C PRO A 136 -39.81 -29.79 -40.57
N GLY A 137 -40.52 -28.66 -40.61
CA GLY A 137 -41.91 -28.58 -41.10
C GLY A 137 -42.04 -28.23 -42.59
N GLN A 138 -40.93 -28.04 -43.31
CA GLN A 138 -40.93 -27.61 -44.70
C GLN A 138 -40.13 -28.59 -45.56
N PRO A 139 -40.76 -29.31 -46.50
CA PRO A 139 -40.04 -30.08 -47.50
C PRO A 139 -39.20 -29.19 -48.41
N TRP A 140 -38.02 -29.68 -48.82
CA TRP A 140 -37.14 -28.98 -49.75
C TRP A 140 -36.96 -29.75 -51.06
N LYS A 141 -36.54 -29.04 -52.12
CA LYS A 141 -36.40 -29.61 -53.47
C LYS A 141 -34.93 -29.81 -53.85
N ARG A 142 -34.64 -30.99 -54.40
CA ARG A 142 -33.39 -31.32 -55.08
C ARG A 142 -33.72 -31.70 -56.54
N GLY A 143 -33.69 -30.70 -57.43
CA GLY A 143 -34.21 -30.86 -58.79
C GLY A 143 -35.71 -31.13 -58.76
N SER A 144 -36.15 -32.25 -59.35
CA SER A 144 -37.54 -32.71 -59.31
C SER A 144 -37.91 -33.48 -58.05
N GLN A 145 -36.93 -33.94 -57.26
CA GLN A 145 -37.17 -34.70 -56.04
C GLN A 145 -37.56 -33.78 -54.89
N THR A 146 -38.64 -34.13 -54.18
CA THR A 146 -39.00 -33.50 -52.91
C THR A 146 -38.46 -34.36 -51.77
N ILE A 147 -37.75 -33.74 -50.83
CA ILE A 147 -37.15 -34.38 -49.66
C ILE A 147 -37.79 -33.74 -48.43
N LYS A 148 -38.19 -34.56 -47.46
CA LYS A 148 -38.86 -34.09 -46.24
C LYS A 148 -38.00 -34.21 -44.99
N THR A 149 -36.98 -35.09 -45.01
CA THR A 149 -36.27 -35.56 -43.81
C THR A 149 -34.76 -35.48 -43.96
N LEU A 150 -34.03 -35.45 -42.84
CA LEU A 150 -32.56 -35.46 -42.84
C LEU A 150 -31.98 -36.75 -43.43
N TRP A 151 -32.63 -37.90 -43.25
CA TRP A 151 -32.17 -39.16 -43.84
C TRP A 151 -32.42 -39.23 -45.35
N GLY A 152 -33.51 -38.63 -45.83
CA GLY A 152 -33.76 -38.44 -47.27
C GLY A 152 -32.67 -37.55 -47.90
N GLU A 153 -32.30 -36.46 -47.23
CA GLU A 153 -31.23 -35.57 -47.68
C GLU A 153 -29.86 -36.24 -47.67
N MET A 154 -29.56 -37.00 -46.62
CA MET A 154 -28.33 -37.79 -46.53
C MET A 154 -28.21 -38.77 -47.71
N ALA A 155 -29.27 -39.53 -47.97
CA ALA A 155 -29.28 -40.49 -49.08
C ALA A 155 -29.10 -39.78 -50.42
N TRP A 156 -29.82 -38.67 -50.65
CA TRP A 156 -29.69 -37.90 -51.88
C TRP A 156 -28.27 -37.36 -52.10
N GLN A 157 -27.62 -36.83 -51.07
CA GLN A 157 -26.24 -36.35 -51.18
C GLN A 157 -25.22 -37.48 -51.42
N LEU A 158 -25.45 -38.68 -50.87
CA LEU A 158 -24.54 -39.82 -51.05
C LEU A 158 -24.67 -40.51 -52.41
N GLY A 159 -25.85 -40.54 -53.03
CA GLY A 159 -26.05 -41.31 -54.27
C GLY A 159 -27.22 -40.88 -55.15
N GLY A 160 -27.78 -39.69 -54.94
CA GLY A 160 -28.88 -39.15 -55.74
C GLY A 160 -30.14 -40.00 -55.66
N ALA A 161 -30.79 -40.20 -56.80
CA ALA A 161 -32.09 -40.88 -56.88
C ALA A 161 -32.03 -42.36 -56.45
N GLU A 162 -30.95 -43.09 -56.80
CA GLU A 162 -30.79 -44.51 -56.44
C GLU A 162 -30.67 -44.71 -54.92
N ALA A 163 -29.90 -43.85 -54.27
CA ALA A 163 -29.77 -43.85 -52.82
C ALA A 163 -31.06 -43.42 -52.13
N PHE A 164 -31.73 -42.37 -52.63
CA PHE A 164 -32.99 -41.90 -52.07
C PHE A 164 -34.08 -42.98 -52.15
N ALA A 165 -34.11 -43.80 -53.20
CA ALA A 165 -35.08 -44.88 -53.34
C ALA A 165 -35.04 -45.88 -52.15
N LEU A 166 -33.89 -46.09 -51.52
CA LEU A 166 -33.75 -46.96 -50.34
C LEU A 166 -34.48 -46.41 -49.11
N VAL A 167 -34.65 -45.09 -49.03
CA VAL A 167 -35.25 -44.40 -47.88
C VAL A 167 -36.55 -43.65 -48.24
N ALA A 168 -37.07 -43.82 -49.46
CA ALA A 168 -38.19 -43.03 -49.99
C ALA A 168 -39.47 -43.20 -49.16
N GLU A 169 -39.78 -44.42 -48.72
CA GLU A 169 -40.93 -44.69 -47.85
C GLU A 169 -40.77 -44.04 -46.46
N ALA A 170 -39.56 -44.15 -45.89
CA ALA A 170 -39.22 -43.53 -44.62
C ALA A 170 -39.28 -42.00 -44.68
N ASP A 171 -38.77 -41.39 -45.76
CA ASP A 171 -38.87 -39.94 -46.03
C ASP A 171 -40.33 -39.51 -46.20
N ALA A 172 -41.14 -40.28 -46.94
CA ALA A 172 -42.53 -39.94 -47.19
C ALA A 172 -43.39 -39.96 -45.93
N THR A 173 -43.16 -40.95 -45.05
CA THR A 173 -43.90 -41.18 -43.79
C THR A 173 -43.32 -40.43 -42.59
N GLY A 174 -42.11 -39.88 -42.70
CA GLY A 174 -41.43 -39.23 -41.57
C GLY A 174 -41.00 -40.19 -40.46
N THR A 175 -40.92 -41.49 -40.76
CA THR A 175 -40.49 -42.54 -39.82
C THR A 175 -39.01 -42.87 -40.05
N SER A 176 -38.23 -43.08 -38.98
CA SER A 176 -36.80 -43.44 -39.12
C SER A 176 -36.61 -44.69 -39.97
N PRO A 177 -35.68 -44.68 -40.95
CA PRO A 177 -35.23 -45.90 -41.59
C PRO A 177 -34.64 -46.87 -40.56
N GLY A 178 -34.79 -48.17 -40.81
CA GLY A 178 -34.15 -49.21 -40.01
C GLY A 178 -32.63 -49.25 -40.20
N LYS A 179 -31.92 -49.80 -39.22
CA LYS A 179 -30.46 -49.95 -39.23
C LYS A 179 -29.93 -50.65 -40.49
N ASP A 180 -30.56 -51.73 -40.94
CA ASP A 180 -30.11 -52.49 -42.12
C ASP A 180 -30.23 -51.67 -43.41
N VAL A 181 -31.30 -50.86 -43.55
CA VAL A 181 -31.47 -49.95 -44.69
C VAL A 181 -30.35 -48.90 -44.71
N LEU A 182 -30.03 -48.32 -43.55
CA LEU A 182 -28.94 -47.35 -43.43
C LEU A 182 -27.56 -47.99 -43.67
N ARG A 183 -27.35 -49.23 -43.22
CA ARG A 183 -26.11 -50.00 -43.49
C ARG A 183 -25.96 -50.19 -45.00
N ASP A 184 -26.99 -50.70 -45.66
CA ASP A 184 -26.95 -50.97 -47.11
C ASP A 184 -26.73 -49.69 -47.92
N LEU A 185 -27.36 -48.59 -47.52
CA LEU A 185 -27.13 -47.26 -48.08
C LEU A 185 -25.65 -46.85 -47.94
N LEU A 186 -25.09 -46.92 -46.72
CA LEU A 186 -23.71 -46.51 -46.47
C LEU A 186 -22.71 -47.43 -47.18
N GLU A 187 -22.95 -48.74 -47.21
CA GLU A 187 -22.06 -49.74 -47.83
C GLU A 187 -21.98 -49.58 -49.35
N ARG A 188 -23.13 -49.39 -50.03
CA ARG A 188 -23.18 -49.11 -51.48
C ARG A 188 -22.47 -47.82 -51.85
N HIS A 189 -22.40 -46.87 -50.92
CA HIS A 189 -21.82 -45.57 -51.17
C HIS A 189 -20.46 -45.32 -50.52
N ALA A 190 -19.86 -46.34 -49.89
CA ALA A 190 -18.55 -46.26 -49.28
C ALA A 190 -17.42 -46.13 -50.33
N PRO A 191 -16.32 -45.39 -50.05
CA PRO A 191 -16.06 -44.66 -48.82
C PRO A 191 -16.94 -43.41 -48.71
N CYS A 192 -17.50 -43.17 -47.52
CA CYS A 192 -18.41 -42.06 -47.30
C CYS A 192 -18.25 -41.41 -45.92
N VAL A 193 -18.56 -40.12 -45.87
CA VAL A 193 -18.54 -39.30 -44.66
C VAL A 193 -19.89 -38.60 -44.52
N VAL A 194 -20.51 -38.69 -43.34
CA VAL A 194 -21.69 -37.90 -43.00
C VAL A 194 -21.29 -36.88 -41.93
N LEU A 195 -21.42 -35.61 -42.29
CA LEU A 195 -21.12 -34.46 -41.45
C LEU A 195 -22.44 -33.86 -40.97
N ILE A 196 -22.68 -33.84 -39.65
CA ILE A 196 -23.91 -33.36 -39.05
C ILE A 196 -23.59 -32.14 -38.17
N ASP A 197 -24.00 -30.95 -38.60
CA ASP A 197 -23.78 -29.70 -37.86
C ASP A 197 -25.09 -29.23 -37.21
N GLU A 198 -25.01 -28.65 -36.02
CA GLU A 198 -26.13 -28.02 -35.30
C GLU A 198 -27.39 -28.90 -35.17
N LEU A 199 -27.22 -30.22 -34.95
CA LEU A 199 -28.33 -31.18 -34.91
C LEU A 199 -29.38 -30.85 -33.84
N VAL A 200 -28.95 -30.33 -32.68
CA VAL A 200 -29.87 -29.89 -31.61
C VAL A 200 -30.79 -28.78 -32.09
N ALA A 201 -30.29 -27.87 -32.94
CA ALA A 201 -31.09 -26.77 -33.48
C ALA A 201 -32.25 -27.27 -34.34
N TYR A 202 -32.06 -28.37 -35.08
CA TYR A 202 -33.11 -29.04 -35.84
C TYR A 202 -34.10 -29.77 -34.94
N ILE A 203 -33.60 -30.64 -34.04
CA ILE A 203 -34.43 -31.53 -33.23
C ILE A 203 -35.30 -30.76 -32.21
N ARG A 204 -34.81 -29.64 -31.66
CA ARG A 204 -35.57 -28.84 -30.68
C ARG A 204 -36.83 -28.17 -31.27
N GLN A 205 -36.97 -28.11 -32.59
CA GLN A 205 -38.11 -27.49 -33.27
C GLN A 205 -39.33 -28.42 -33.41
N PHE A 206 -39.20 -29.71 -33.13
CA PHE A 206 -40.33 -30.65 -33.24
C PHE A 206 -41.33 -30.47 -32.07
N PRO A 207 -42.63 -30.25 -32.35
CA PRO A 207 -43.65 -30.14 -31.31
C PRO A 207 -43.95 -31.50 -30.67
N GLU A 208 -44.42 -31.50 -29.42
CA GLU A 208 -44.72 -32.73 -28.67
C GLU A 208 -45.98 -33.45 -29.16
N SER A 209 -46.96 -32.70 -29.68
CA SER A 209 -48.32 -33.19 -29.94
C SER A 209 -48.59 -33.57 -31.40
N GLN A 210 -47.64 -33.37 -32.32
CA GLN A 210 -47.88 -33.58 -33.75
C GLN A 210 -46.60 -33.91 -34.53
N ALA A 211 -46.69 -34.90 -35.43
CA ALA A 211 -45.65 -35.13 -36.44
C ALA A 211 -45.76 -34.09 -37.56
N ILE A 212 -44.63 -33.52 -37.95
CA ILE A 212 -44.50 -32.59 -39.09
C ILE A 212 -43.83 -33.31 -40.26
N SER A 213 -43.60 -32.62 -41.39
CA SER A 213 -43.08 -33.28 -42.60
C SER A 213 -41.79 -34.04 -42.38
N GLY A 214 -40.88 -33.51 -41.54
CA GLY A 214 -39.61 -34.14 -41.18
C GLY A 214 -39.71 -35.23 -40.10
N GLY A 215 -40.92 -35.67 -39.77
CA GLY A 215 -41.20 -36.72 -38.78
C GLY A 215 -41.56 -36.18 -37.39
N SER A 216 -41.18 -36.94 -36.37
CA SER A 216 -41.34 -36.59 -34.96
C SER A 216 -39.99 -36.45 -34.25
N TYR A 217 -40.03 -35.90 -33.03
CA TYR A 217 -38.87 -35.84 -32.14
C TYR A 217 -38.23 -37.23 -31.94
N ASP A 218 -39.03 -38.24 -31.59
CA ASP A 218 -38.54 -39.59 -31.36
C ASP A 218 -38.05 -40.28 -32.63
N SER A 219 -38.66 -39.98 -33.79
CA SER A 219 -38.20 -40.52 -35.08
C SER A 219 -36.81 -40.01 -35.43
N ASN A 220 -36.51 -38.74 -35.15
CA ASN A 220 -35.19 -38.16 -35.38
C ASN A 220 -34.14 -38.72 -34.41
N LEU A 221 -34.47 -38.90 -33.13
CA LEU A 221 -33.58 -39.60 -32.19
C LEU A 221 -33.33 -41.06 -32.61
N SER A 222 -34.37 -41.76 -33.06
CA SER A 222 -34.27 -43.14 -33.57
C SER A 222 -33.37 -43.20 -34.81
N PHE A 223 -33.46 -42.22 -35.70
CA PHE A 223 -32.60 -42.12 -36.87
C PHE A 223 -31.14 -41.97 -36.48
N VAL A 224 -30.81 -41.07 -35.55
CA VAL A 224 -29.44 -40.89 -35.08
C VAL A 224 -28.90 -42.19 -34.45
N GLN A 225 -29.73 -42.88 -33.66
CA GLN A 225 -29.35 -44.18 -33.12
C GLN A 225 -29.11 -45.22 -34.22
N ALA A 226 -30.04 -45.38 -35.16
CA ALA A 226 -29.91 -46.33 -36.26
C ALA A 226 -28.69 -46.03 -37.15
N LEU A 227 -28.42 -44.74 -37.43
CA LEU A 227 -27.26 -44.29 -38.20
C LEU A 227 -25.96 -44.64 -37.51
N THR A 228 -25.81 -44.28 -36.23
CA THR A 228 -24.59 -44.57 -35.45
C THR A 228 -24.33 -46.07 -35.31
N GLU A 229 -25.38 -46.90 -35.25
CA GLU A 229 -25.25 -48.36 -35.26
C GLU A 229 -24.90 -48.94 -36.65
N ALA A 230 -25.45 -48.37 -37.72
CA ALA A 230 -25.19 -48.81 -39.09
C ALA A 230 -23.74 -48.53 -39.49
N VAL A 231 -23.21 -47.35 -39.16
CA VAL A 231 -21.85 -46.91 -39.54
C VAL A 231 -20.78 -47.79 -38.91
N LYS A 232 -21.01 -48.31 -37.70
CA LYS A 232 -20.12 -49.28 -37.04
C LYS A 232 -19.89 -50.53 -37.90
N LEU A 233 -20.91 -50.96 -38.64
CA LEU A 233 -20.87 -52.17 -39.47
C LEU A 233 -20.26 -51.93 -40.86
N VAL A 234 -20.05 -50.67 -41.27
CA VAL A 234 -19.50 -50.32 -42.59
C VAL A 234 -18.06 -49.80 -42.43
N PRO A 235 -17.02 -50.60 -42.75
CA PRO A 235 -15.63 -50.28 -42.41
C PRO A 235 -15.10 -48.95 -42.98
N ARG A 236 -15.66 -48.51 -44.11
CA ARG A 236 -15.25 -47.29 -44.84
C ARG A 236 -16.28 -46.16 -44.78
N ALA A 237 -17.18 -46.20 -43.80
CA ALA A 237 -18.10 -45.12 -43.49
C ALA A 237 -17.70 -44.40 -42.19
N PHE A 238 -17.93 -43.08 -42.14
CA PHE A 238 -17.63 -42.24 -40.99
C PHE A 238 -18.76 -41.23 -40.74
N VAL A 239 -19.09 -40.99 -39.47
CA VAL A 239 -20.01 -39.92 -39.04
C VAL A 239 -19.29 -38.96 -38.10
N LEU A 240 -19.39 -37.67 -38.41
CA LEU A 240 -18.96 -36.59 -37.51
C LEU A 240 -20.16 -35.72 -37.18
N ALA A 241 -20.46 -35.57 -35.89
CA ALA A 241 -21.55 -34.72 -35.43
C ALA A 241 -21.05 -33.62 -34.49
N SER A 242 -21.55 -32.41 -34.64
CA SER A 242 -21.36 -31.32 -33.67
C SER A 242 -22.55 -31.26 -32.71
N LEU A 243 -22.26 -31.13 -31.40
CA LEU A 243 -23.28 -30.85 -30.38
C LEU A 243 -22.92 -29.56 -29.62
N PRO A 244 -23.91 -28.83 -29.07
CA PRO A 244 -23.70 -27.76 -28.11
C PRO A 244 -22.82 -28.17 -26.93
N GLU A 245 -21.99 -27.26 -26.43
CA GLU A 245 -21.10 -27.52 -25.28
C GLU A 245 -21.83 -27.37 -23.93
N SER A 246 -22.87 -26.55 -23.88
CA SER A 246 -23.56 -26.21 -22.63
C SER A 246 -25.08 -26.12 -22.78
N ASP A 247 -25.78 -26.21 -21.64
CA ASP A 247 -27.22 -25.98 -21.54
C ASP A 247 -27.62 -24.58 -22.05
N LEU A 248 -26.72 -23.58 -21.92
CA LEU A 248 -26.93 -22.23 -22.43
C LEU A 248 -26.97 -22.21 -23.97
N GLU A 249 -26.03 -22.89 -24.63
CA GLU A 249 -25.98 -22.99 -26.09
C GLU A 249 -27.17 -23.77 -26.67
N ALA A 250 -27.70 -24.73 -25.91
CA ALA A 250 -28.88 -25.49 -26.30
C ALA A 250 -30.15 -24.61 -26.42
N GLY A 251 -30.16 -23.45 -25.76
CA GLY A 251 -31.10 -22.33 -25.96
C GLY A 251 -32.49 -22.48 -25.33
N SER A 252 -33.04 -23.68 -25.20
CA SER A 252 -34.35 -23.92 -24.57
C SER A 252 -34.34 -25.20 -23.72
N GLN A 253 -35.31 -25.37 -22.82
CA GLN A 253 -35.46 -26.62 -22.05
C GLN A 253 -35.57 -27.84 -22.98
N ARG A 254 -36.28 -27.71 -24.10
CA ARG A 254 -36.35 -28.74 -25.14
C ARG A 254 -35.01 -28.97 -25.81
N GLY A 255 -34.24 -27.91 -26.06
CA GLY A 255 -32.86 -28.00 -26.53
C GLY A 255 -31.95 -28.77 -25.58
N VAL A 256 -32.03 -28.49 -24.28
CA VAL A 256 -31.28 -29.22 -23.24
C VAL A 256 -31.66 -30.71 -23.20
N ALA A 257 -32.96 -31.01 -23.26
CA ALA A 257 -33.42 -32.41 -23.34
C ALA A 257 -32.92 -33.11 -24.61
N SER A 258 -32.92 -32.41 -25.75
CA SER A 258 -32.40 -32.92 -27.03
C SER A 258 -30.91 -33.18 -26.95
N LEU A 259 -30.14 -32.25 -26.38
CA LEU A 259 -28.70 -32.39 -26.16
C LEU A 259 -28.40 -33.65 -25.34
N ARG A 260 -29.02 -33.81 -24.17
CA ARG A 260 -28.82 -34.98 -23.29
C ARG A 260 -29.20 -36.30 -23.97
N ALA A 261 -30.26 -36.30 -24.78
CA ALA A 261 -30.68 -37.47 -25.53
C ALA A 261 -29.67 -37.86 -26.62
N LEU A 262 -29.15 -36.87 -27.35
CA LEU A 262 -28.13 -37.09 -28.38
C LEU A 262 -26.79 -37.50 -27.76
N GLU A 263 -26.36 -36.87 -26.67
CA GLU A 263 -25.15 -37.25 -25.93
C GLU A 263 -25.19 -38.70 -25.47
N LYS A 264 -26.34 -39.21 -25.04
CA LYS A 264 -26.50 -40.64 -24.67
C LYS A 264 -26.31 -41.57 -25.87
N THR A 265 -26.71 -41.14 -27.07
CA THR A 265 -26.59 -41.92 -28.31
C THR A 265 -25.16 -41.91 -28.85
N PHE A 266 -24.53 -40.73 -28.91
CA PHE A 266 -23.15 -40.57 -29.38
C PHE A 266 -22.10 -41.01 -28.34
N GLY A 267 -22.36 -40.80 -27.05
CA GLY A 267 -21.44 -41.08 -25.93
C GLY A 267 -21.10 -42.56 -25.72
N ARG A 268 -21.76 -43.48 -26.43
CA ARG A 268 -21.34 -44.89 -26.51
C ARG A 268 -20.17 -45.14 -27.49
N VAL A 269 -19.69 -44.11 -28.20
CA VAL A 269 -18.72 -44.21 -29.31
C VAL A 269 -17.69 -43.06 -29.27
N GLN A 270 -17.21 -42.68 -28.08
CA GLN A 270 -16.41 -41.46 -27.95
C GLN A 270 -14.90 -41.71 -28.09
N ALA A 271 -14.26 -41.04 -29.06
CA ALA A 271 -12.82 -40.77 -29.01
C ALA A 271 -12.57 -39.53 -28.14
N LEU A 272 -11.61 -39.63 -27.21
CA LEU A 272 -11.16 -38.55 -26.34
C LEU A 272 -10.68 -37.35 -27.16
N TRP A 273 -11.40 -36.22 -27.10
CA TRP A 273 -10.95 -34.94 -27.67
C TRP A 273 -10.19 -34.14 -26.61
N LYS A 274 -8.97 -33.70 -26.93
CA LYS A 274 -8.20 -32.80 -26.05
C LYS A 274 -8.60 -31.33 -26.29
N PRO A 275 -8.78 -30.52 -25.23
CA PRO A 275 -8.81 -29.06 -25.36
C PRO A 275 -7.57 -28.54 -26.09
N VAL A 276 -7.74 -27.50 -26.91
CA VAL A 276 -6.63 -26.83 -27.60
C VAL A 276 -5.69 -26.23 -26.55
N ALA A 277 -4.39 -26.43 -26.65
CA ALA A 277 -3.47 -25.80 -25.70
C ALA A 277 -3.38 -24.28 -25.97
N THR A 278 -3.09 -23.47 -24.96
CA THR A 278 -2.92 -22.01 -25.11
C THR A 278 -1.91 -21.68 -26.20
N GLU A 279 -0.83 -22.46 -26.30
CA GLU A 279 0.20 -22.32 -27.33
C GLU A 279 -0.33 -22.58 -28.76
N GLU A 280 -1.28 -23.50 -28.92
CA GLU A 280 -1.92 -23.75 -30.21
C GLU A 280 -2.86 -22.61 -30.62
N ALA A 281 -3.48 -21.95 -29.65
CA ALA A 281 -4.32 -20.78 -29.89
C ALA A 281 -3.52 -19.62 -30.49
N PHE A 282 -2.24 -19.46 -30.10
CA PHE A 282 -1.35 -18.44 -30.66
C PHE A 282 -1.16 -18.63 -32.17
N GLU A 283 -0.89 -19.87 -32.58
CA GLU A 283 -0.68 -20.21 -33.99
C GLU A 283 -1.97 -20.05 -34.81
N ILE A 284 -3.14 -20.36 -34.23
CA ILE A 284 -4.43 -20.11 -34.87
C ILE A 284 -4.59 -18.61 -35.18
N VAL A 285 -4.37 -17.75 -34.19
CA VAL A 285 -4.53 -16.30 -34.36
C VAL A 285 -3.48 -15.75 -35.33
N ARG A 286 -2.22 -16.16 -35.20
CA ARG A 286 -1.13 -15.74 -36.06
C ARG A 286 -1.40 -16.09 -37.53
N ARG A 287 -1.76 -17.34 -37.86
CA ARG A 287 -2.03 -17.76 -39.26
C ARG A 287 -3.22 -17.05 -39.88
N ARG A 288 -4.22 -16.71 -39.07
CA ARG A 288 -5.42 -15.98 -39.53
C ARG A 288 -5.18 -14.50 -39.76
N LEU A 289 -4.24 -13.88 -39.05
CA LEU A 289 -4.02 -12.43 -39.14
C LEU A 289 -2.78 -12.05 -39.95
N PHE A 290 -1.81 -12.96 -40.10
CA PHE A 290 -0.54 -12.70 -40.79
C PHE A 290 -0.25 -13.71 -41.90
N GLU A 291 0.42 -13.22 -42.94
CA GLU A 291 1.09 -14.05 -43.92
C GLU A 291 2.23 -14.86 -43.27
N PRO A 292 2.66 -15.99 -43.88
CA PRO A 292 3.82 -16.73 -43.41
C PRO A 292 5.08 -15.84 -43.36
N VAL A 293 5.74 -15.81 -42.20
CA VAL A 293 6.97 -15.02 -41.99
C VAL A 293 8.11 -15.64 -42.77
N ARG A 294 8.54 -14.98 -43.85
CA ARG A 294 9.60 -15.50 -44.74
C ARG A 294 11.02 -15.29 -44.20
N ASP A 295 11.23 -14.26 -43.39
CA ASP A 295 12.53 -13.95 -42.77
C ASP A 295 12.66 -14.61 -41.39
N GLU A 296 12.84 -15.93 -41.40
CA GLU A 296 12.95 -16.74 -40.18
C GLU A 296 14.16 -16.36 -39.32
N LYS A 297 15.26 -15.91 -39.95
CA LYS A 297 16.48 -15.49 -39.25
C LYS A 297 16.25 -14.23 -38.43
N THR A 298 15.60 -13.22 -39.01
CA THR A 298 15.26 -12.00 -38.25
C THR A 298 14.25 -12.29 -37.16
N ARG A 299 13.24 -13.14 -37.42
CA ARG A 299 12.30 -13.61 -36.39
C ARG A 299 13.03 -14.22 -35.20
N GLU A 300 13.91 -15.19 -35.46
CA GLU A 300 14.65 -15.87 -34.40
C GLU A 300 15.56 -14.90 -33.63
N ALA A 301 16.27 -14.01 -34.33
CA ALA A 301 17.13 -13.02 -33.71
C ALA A 301 16.37 -12.07 -32.77
N VAL A 302 15.16 -11.63 -33.15
CA VAL A 302 14.30 -10.80 -32.30
C VAL A 302 13.84 -11.57 -31.07
N CYS A 303 13.27 -12.78 -31.26
CA CYS A 303 12.82 -13.62 -30.14
C CYS A 303 13.97 -13.96 -29.18
N ARG A 304 15.18 -14.19 -29.70
CA ARG A 304 16.38 -14.44 -28.91
C ARG A 304 16.75 -13.23 -28.08
N ALA A 305 16.77 -12.04 -28.67
CA ALA A 305 17.06 -10.80 -27.96
C ALA A 305 16.08 -10.52 -26.81
N PHE A 306 14.79 -10.87 -26.97
CA PHE A 306 13.82 -10.81 -25.88
C PHE A 306 14.13 -11.81 -24.77
N ALA A 307 14.35 -13.08 -25.12
CA ALA A 307 14.70 -14.11 -24.13
C ALA A 307 15.98 -13.74 -23.34
N ASP A 308 17.01 -13.26 -24.04
CA ASP A 308 18.26 -12.83 -23.40
C ASP A 308 18.05 -11.61 -22.49
N ALA A 309 17.22 -10.64 -22.91
CA ALA A 309 16.86 -9.49 -22.09
C ALA A 309 16.08 -9.91 -20.83
N TYR A 310 15.20 -10.91 -20.95
CA TYR A 310 14.43 -11.42 -19.82
C TYR A 310 15.30 -12.19 -18.82
N ILE A 311 16.21 -13.01 -19.32
CA ILE A 311 17.21 -13.71 -18.50
C ILE A 311 18.10 -12.70 -17.76
N ALA A 312 18.49 -11.61 -18.43
CA ALA A 312 19.33 -10.58 -17.83
C ALA A 312 18.65 -9.81 -16.67
N GLU A 313 17.32 -9.62 -16.71
CA GLU A 313 16.59 -8.95 -15.62
C GLU A 313 16.24 -9.87 -14.44
N GLY A 314 16.28 -11.20 -14.65
CA GLY A 314 16.14 -12.22 -13.60
C GLY A 314 14.83 -12.11 -12.82
N VAL A 315 14.92 -12.00 -11.49
CA VAL A 315 13.77 -12.02 -10.56
C VAL A 315 12.76 -10.89 -10.73
N LYS A 316 13.09 -9.86 -11.52
CA LYS A 316 12.16 -8.76 -11.83
C LYS A 316 11.10 -9.16 -12.86
N LEU A 317 11.23 -10.33 -13.47
CA LEU A 317 10.29 -10.89 -14.43
C LEU A 317 9.74 -12.23 -13.92
N PRO A 318 8.61 -12.70 -14.46
CA PRO A 318 8.03 -13.99 -14.08
C PRO A 318 9.02 -15.15 -14.28
N ALA A 319 8.95 -16.15 -13.40
CA ALA A 319 9.95 -17.23 -13.35
C ALA A 319 10.02 -18.06 -14.65
N ASP A 320 8.90 -18.25 -15.34
CA ASP A 320 8.81 -18.99 -16.60
C ASP A 320 9.62 -18.33 -17.72
N THR A 321 9.81 -16.99 -17.69
CA THR A 321 10.64 -16.26 -18.66
C THR A 321 12.11 -16.68 -18.66
N GLN A 322 12.56 -17.33 -17.58
CA GLN A 322 13.93 -17.83 -17.41
C GLN A 322 14.13 -19.21 -18.04
N GLU A 323 13.05 -19.85 -18.50
CA GLU A 323 13.07 -21.19 -19.07
C GLU A 323 13.21 -21.17 -20.60
N ARG A 324 13.87 -22.21 -21.15
CA ARG A 324 13.98 -22.40 -22.60
C ARG A 324 12.61 -22.46 -23.29
N ARG A 325 11.60 -23.01 -22.63
CA ARG A 325 10.24 -23.11 -23.15
C ARG A 325 9.65 -21.73 -23.47
N TYR A 326 10.01 -20.69 -22.73
CA TYR A 326 9.49 -19.33 -23.00
C TYR A 326 10.04 -18.75 -24.31
N PHE A 327 11.30 -19.04 -24.64
CA PHE A 327 11.86 -18.69 -25.95
C PHE A 327 11.11 -19.39 -27.09
N GLU A 328 10.71 -20.65 -26.92
CA GLU A 328 9.88 -21.36 -27.90
C GLU A 328 8.49 -20.72 -28.02
N ARG A 329 7.87 -20.31 -26.90
CA ARG A 329 6.60 -19.53 -26.91
C ARG A 329 6.75 -18.23 -27.70
N LEU A 330 7.84 -17.49 -27.54
CA LEU A 330 8.12 -16.26 -28.31
C LEU A 330 8.21 -16.53 -29.82
N LEU A 331 8.82 -17.64 -30.24
CA LEU A 331 8.91 -18.02 -31.66
C LEU A 331 7.55 -18.35 -32.29
N HIS A 332 6.70 -19.06 -31.54
CA HIS A 332 5.37 -19.46 -31.99
C HIS A 332 4.37 -18.30 -32.04
N ALA A 333 4.45 -17.38 -31.06
CA ALA A 333 3.55 -16.24 -30.97
C ALA A 333 3.93 -15.07 -31.91
N TYR A 334 5.19 -15.01 -32.38
CA TYR A 334 5.68 -13.92 -33.23
C TYR A 334 4.75 -13.61 -34.42
N PRO A 335 4.35 -12.35 -34.66
CA PRO A 335 4.88 -11.11 -34.06
C PRO A 335 4.17 -10.62 -32.79
N ILE A 336 3.29 -11.41 -32.20
CA ILE A 336 2.54 -11.04 -30.98
C ILE A 336 3.27 -11.60 -29.76
N HIS A 337 3.37 -10.82 -28.69
CA HIS A 337 3.99 -11.29 -27.46
C HIS A 337 3.07 -12.27 -26.71
N PRO A 338 3.59 -13.40 -26.15
CA PRO A 338 2.79 -14.40 -25.44
C PRO A 338 1.87 -13.81 -24.36
N GLU A 339 2.37 -12.84 -23.59
CA GLU A 339 1.61 -12.12 -22.56
C GLU A 339 0.29 -11.51 -23.07
N VAL A 340 0.20 -11.04 -24.33
CA VAL A 340 -1.08 -10.52 -24.87
C VAL A 340 -2.13 -11.61 -24.88
N PHE A 341 -1.75 -12.81 -25.33
CA PHE A 341 -2.65 -13.93 -25.41
C PHE A 341 -2.98 -14.49 -24.04
N ASP A 342 -2.00 -14.57 -23.13
CA ASP A 342 -2.24 -15.04 -21.77
C ASP A 342 -3.32 -14.17 -21.11
N ARG A 343 -3.23 -12.84 -21.21
CA ARG A 343 -4.27 -11.94 -20.69
C ARG A 343 -5.62 -12.12 -21.39
N LEU A 344 -5.63 -12.22 -22.72
CA LEU A 344 -6.89 -12.40 -23.45
C LEU A 344 -7.58 -13.76 -23.16
N TYR A 345 -6.83 -14.85 -23.06
CA TYR A 345 -7.38 -16.17 -22.83
C TYR A 345 -7.67 -16.46 -21.36
N GLU A 346 -6.82 -16.03 -20.44
CA GLU A 346 -7.00 -16.28 -19.02
C GLU A 346 -7.98 -15.28 -18.38
N ASP A 347 -7.94 -14.00 -18.78
CA ASP A 347 -8.74 -12.94 -18.15
C ASP A 347 -10.00 -12.63 -18.96
N TRP A 348 -9.88 -12.33 -20.25
CA TRP A 348 -11.03 -11.83 -21.04
C TRP A 348 -12.06 -12.91 -21.39
N THR A 349 -11.65 -14.16 -21.57
CA THR A 349 -12.62 -15.24 -21.85
C THR A 349 -13.50 -15.60 -20.66
N THR A 350 -13.20 -15.08 -19.47
CA THR A 350 -14.03 -15.23 -18.28
C THR A 350 -15.26 -14.30 -18.28
N ILE A 351 -15.30 -13.33 -19.19
CA ILE A 351 -16.43 -12.40 -19.34
C ILE A 351 -17.56 -13.05 -20.14
N ASP A 352 -18.77 -13.03 -19.58
CA ASP A 352 -19.97 -13.53 -20.26
C ASP A 352 -20.20 -12.76 -21.58
N GLY A 353 -20.39 -13.50 -22.68
CA GLY A 353 -20.59 -12.93 -24.01
C GLY A 353 -19.31 -12.61 -24.80
N PHE A 354 -18.12 -12.69 -24.18
CA PHE A 354 -16.86 -12.60 -24.92
C PHE A 354 -16.60 -13.91 -25.70
N GLN A 355 -16.70 -13.83 -27.03
CA GLN A 355 -16.51 -15.00 -27.90
C GLN A 355 -15.02 -15.39 -27.92
N ARG A 356 -14.62 -16.44 -27.21
CA ARG A 356 -13.20 -16.76 -26.93
C ARG A 356 -12.24 -16.58 -28.12
N THR A 357 -12.40 -17.34 -29.21
CA THR A 357 -11.47 -17.25 -30.36
C THR A 357 -11.84 -16.11 -31.32
N ARG A 358 -13.13 -15.93 -31.60
CA ARG A 358 -13.62 -14.94 -32.59
C ARG A 358 -13.49 -13.49 -32.11
N GLY A 359 -13.72 -13.26 -30.82
CA GLY A 359 -13.51 -11.99 -30.13
C GLY A 359 -12.03 -11.60 -30.11
N VAL A 360 -11.13 -12.54 -29.79
CA VAL A 360 -9.68 -12.31 -29.87
C VAL A 360 -9.24 -11.95 -31.28
N LEU A 361 -9.65 -12.73 -32.29
CA LEU A 361 -9.31 -12.43 -33.69
C LEU A 361 -9.80 -11.05 -34.12
N LYS A 362 -11.06 -10.70 -33.78
CA LYS A 362 -11.67 -9.41 -34.10
C LYS A 362 -10.93 -8.25 -33.45
N LEU A 363 -10.62 -8.37 -32.16
CA LEU A 363 -9.86 -7.37 -31.42
C LEU A 363 -8.45 -7.20 -32.01
N MET A 364 -7.73 -8.31 -32.19
CA MET A 364 -6.36 -8.27 -32.68
C MET A 364 -6.27 -7.75 -34.11
N ALA A 365 -7.23 -8.07 -34.99
CA ALA A 365 -7.28 -7.50 -36.33
C ALA A 365 -7.37 -5.96 -36.29
N LYS A 366 -8.23 -5.39 -35.43
CA LYS A 366 -8.34 -3.93 -35.25
C LYS A 366 -7.07 -3.31 -34.67
N VAL A 367 -6.49 -3.95 -33.66
CA VAL A 367 -5.24 -3.51 -33.03
C VAL A 367 -4.09 -3.52 -34.05
N ILE A 368 -3.90 -4.61 -34.79
CA ILE A 368 -2.86 -4.76 -35.81
C ILE A 368 -3.04 -3.73 -36.92
N TYR A 369 -4.27 -3.58 -37.44
CA TYR A 369 -4.59 -2.55 -38.44
C TYR A 369 -4.16 -1.18 -37.94
N ARG A 370 -4.54 -0.81 -36.71
CA ARG A 370 -4.20 0.49 -36.16
C ARG A 370 -2.70 0.68 -35.96
N LEU A 371 -2.00 -0.30 -35.39
CA LEU A 371 -0.55 -0.27 -35.20
C LEU A 371 0.20 -0.19 -36.54
N TRP A 372 -0.32 -0.84 -37.58
CA TRP A 372 0.25 -0.76 -38.92
C TRP A 372 0.13 0.65 -39.51
N LYS A 373 -1.06 1.28 -39.37
CA LYS A 373 -1.32 2.66 -39.82
C LYS A 373 -0.50 3.68 -39.04
N ASP A 374 -0.28 3.45 -37.75
CA ASP A 374 0.54 4.31 -36.87
C ASP A 374 2.05 4.15 -37.07
N ASP A 375 2.49 3.35 -38.05
CA ASP A 375 3.91 3.12 -38.33
C ASP A 375 4.68 2.57 -37.11
N ASN A 376 4.02 1.73 -36.30
CA ASN A 376 4.56 1.23 -35.02
C ASN A 376 5.97 0.63 -35.16
N LYS A 377 6.87 1.02 -34.25
CA LYS A 377 8.29 0.64 -34.30
C LYS A 377 8.69 -0.46 -33.31
N ASP A 378 7.71 -1.10 -32.66
CA ASP A 378 8.00 -2.15 -31.70
C ASP A 378 8.55 -3.40 -32.40
N LEU A 379 9.33 -4.18 -31.66
CA LEU A 379 9.86 -5.47 -32.14
C LEU A 379 8.81 -6.59 -32.08
N LEU A 380 7.83 -6.45 -31.17
CA LEU A 380 6.68 -7.33 -30.97
C LEU A 380 5.45 -6.48 -30.64
N ILE A 381 4.25 -7.01 -30.90
CA ILE A 381 3.00 -6.45 -30.41
C ILE A 381 2.84 -6.89 -28.95
N MET A 382 3.07 -5.95 -28.03
CA MET A 382 3.07 -6.17 -26.57
C MET A 382 1.73 -5.73 -25.95
N PRO A 383 1.41 -6.12 -24.70
CA PRO A 383 0.31 -5.51 -23.94
C PRO A 383 0.42 -3.99 -23.87
N GLY A 384 1.63 -3.46 -23.67
CA GLY A 384 1.88 -2.02 -23.69
C GLY A 384 1.68 -1.35 -25.05
N SER A 385 1.59 -2.12 -26.13
CA SER A 385 1.40 -1.60 -27.49
C SER A 385 -0.07 -1.33 -27.82
N LEU A 386 -1.05 -1.75 -26.99
CA LEU A 386 -2.46 -1.59 -27.31
C LEU A 386 -2.85 -0.13 -27.62
N PRO A 387 -3.42 0.18 -28.79
CA PRO A 387 -3.75 1.54 -29.19
C PRO A 387 -5.11 1.97 -28.59
N LEU A 388 -5.18 2.18 -27.28
CA LEU A 388 -6.42 2.60 -26.60
C LEU A 388 -6.82 4.05 -26.93
N HIS A 389 -5.92 4.82 -27.53
CA HIS A 389 -6.20 6.12 -28.14
C HIS A 389 -7.10 6.03 -29.39
N ASP A 390 -7.13 4.88 -30.05
CA ASP A 390 -7.98 4.64 -31.23
C ASP A 390 -9.38 4.17 -30.83
N SER A 391 -10.41 4.88 -31.32
CA SER A 391 -11.80 4.59 -30.95
C SER A 391 -12.27 3.20 -31.36
N SER A 392 -11.81 2.65 -32.49
CA SER A 392 -12.26 1.33 -32.96
C SER A 392 -11.74 0.21 -32.04
N SER A 393 -10.48 0.33 -31.63
CA SER A 393 -9.81 -0.60 -30.72
C SER A 393 -10.34 -0.46 -29.29
N ARG A 394 -10.48 0.79 -28.81
CA ARG A 394 -11.07 1.10 -27.50
C ARG A 394 -12.49 0.54 -27.38
N ASN A 395 -13.36 0.84 -28.35
CA ASN A 395 -14.76 0.41 -28.32
C ASN A 395 -14.89 -1.11 -28.33
N GLU A 396 -13.98 -1.85 -28.98
CA GLU A 396 -14.01 -3.31 -28.96
C GLU A 396 -13.72 -3.88 -27.57
N LEU A 397 -12.79 -3.25 -26.83
CA LEU A 397 -12.43 -3.66 -25.47
C LEU A 397 -13.49 -3.22 -24.45
N THR A 398 -14.00 -1.99 -24.56
CA THR A 398 -14.97 -1.45 -23.61
C THR A 398 -16.39 -2.00 -23.79
N TYR A 399 -16.72 -2.54 -24.97
CA TYR A 399 -18.04 -3.13 -25.25
C TYR A 399 -18.44 -4.23 -24.26
N TYR A 400 -17.48 -5.00 -23.75
CA TYR A 400 -17.70 -6.09 -22.82
C TYR A 400 -17.61 -5.66 -21.35
N LEU A 401 -17.34 -4.38 -21.09
CA LEU A 401 -17.11 -3.85 -19.76
C LEU A 401 -18.27 -2.94 -19.30
N PRO A 402 -18.41 -2.64 -18.00
CA PRO A 402 -19.45 -1.74 -17.50
C PRO A 402 -19.25 -0.31 -17.99
N ALA A 403 -20.28 0.52 -17.87
CA ALA A 403 -20.16 1.95 -18.17
C ALA A 403 -19.09 2.64 -17.31
N GLY A 404 -18.37 3.62 -17.89
CA GLY A 404 -17.39 4.45 -17.18
C GLY A 404 -15.93 4.24 -17.58
N TRP A 405 -15.60 3.16 -18.32
CA TRP A 405 -14.23 2.90 -18.76
C TRP A 405 -13.66 3.94 -19.73
N ASP A 406 -14.49 4.63 -20.51
CA ASP A 406 -14.02 5.74 -21.36
C ASP A 406 -13.37 6.85 -20.51
N ALA A 407 -13.94 7.18 -19.35
CA ALA A 407 -13.37 8.17 -18.45
C ALA A 407 -12.03 7.72 -17.85
N VAL A 408 -11.89 6.43 -17.55
CA VAL A 408 -10.63 5.83 -17.10
C VAL A 408 -9.55 5.97 -18.18
N ILE A 409 -9.89 5.57 -19.41
CA ILE A 409 -8.94 5.62 -20.53
C ILE A 409 -8.56 7.06 -20.86
N GLU A 410 -9.53 7.97 -20.88
CA GLU A 410 -9.29 9.36 -21.24
C GLU A 410 -8.51 10.12 -20.17
N ARG A 411 -8.81 9.92 -18.89
CA ARG A 411 -8.16 10.68 -17.81
C ARG A 411 -6.77 10.13 -17.46
N ASP A 412 -6.63 8.81 -17.41
CA ASP A 412 -5.43 8.19 -16.85
C ASP A 412 -4.56 7.47 -17.87
N ILE A 413 -5.13 6.87 -18.92
CA ILE A 413 -4.39 5.89 -19.74
C ILE A 413 -3.84 6.48 -21.03
N ASP A 414 -4.67 7.00 -21.93
CA ASP A 414 -4.28 7.08 -23.35
C ASP A 414 -4.87 8.24 -24.17
N SER A 415 -5.41 9.29 -23.53
CA SER A 415 -5.72 10.54 -24.25
C SER A 415 -4.52 11.50 -24.33
N ASP A 416 -4.62 12.49 -25.21
CA ASP A 416 -3.64 13.58 -25.33
C ASP A 416 -3.46 14.38 -24.03
N ARG A 417 -4.46 14.35 -23.13
CA ARG A 417 -4.44 15.04 -21.84
C ARG A 417 -4.38 14.08 -20.65
N ALA A 418 -4.16 12.79 -20.89
CA ALA A 418 -4.09 11.80 -19.83
C ALA A 418 -2.88 12.03 -18.91
N GLU A 419 -2.99 11.59 -17.65
CA GLU A 419 -1.92 11.73 -16.67
C GLU A 419 -0.63 11.00 -17.09
N THR A 420 -0.74 9.87 -17.81
CA THR A 420 0.39 9.17 -18.45
C THR A 420 1.10 10.05 -19.48
N THR A 421 0.36 10.65 -20.41
CA THR A 421 0.88 11.58 -21.43
C THR A 421 1.55 12.79 -20.79
N ALA A 422 0.93 13.34 -19.73
CA ALA A 422 1.48 14.46 -18.99
C ALA A 422 2.73 14.08 -18.18
N LEU A 423 2.87 12.84 -17.72
CA LEU A 423 4.09 12.34 -17.07
C LEU A 423 5.23 12.18 -18.08
N GLU A 424 4.96 11.55 -19.22
CA GLU A 424 5.93 11.36 -20.30
C GLU A 424 6.44 12.68 -20.88
N SER A 425 5.56 13.68 -21.03
CA SER A 425 5.92 15.00 -21.53
C SER A 425 6.83 15.77 -20.59
N LYS A 426 6.69 15.56 -19.27
CA LYS A 426 7.53 16.20 -18.24
C LYS A 426 8.87 15.49 -18.03
N GLU A 427 8.93 14.20 -18.31
CA GLU A 427 10.08 13.33 -18.03
C GLU A 427 10.58 12.64 -19.31
N PRO A 428 11.58 13.22 -20.01
CA PRO A 428 12.03 12.74 -21.32
C PRO A 428 12.41 11.25 -21.34
N ARG A 429 13.01 10.74 -20.25
CA ARG A 429 13.38 9.31 -20.12
C ARG A 429 12.18 8.37 -20.19
N PHE A 430 11.00 8.79 -19.72
CA PHE A 430 9.76 8.02 -19.85
C PHE A 430 9.17 8.21 -21.24
N GLY A 431 9.19 9.44 -21.77
CA GLY A 431 8.67 9.76 -23.10
C GLY A 431 9.38 9.01 -24.23
N GLN A 432 10.70 8.81 -24.16
CA GLN A 432 11.48 8.11 -25.19
C GLN A 432 11.02 6.68 -25.46
N VAL A 433 10.47 6.00 -24.45
CA VAL A 433 9.96 4.62 -24.57
C VAL A 433 8.45 4.53 -24.34
N ALA A 434 7.76 5.67 -24.18
CA ALA A 434 6.36 5.74 -23.76
C ALA A 434 6.06 4.86 -22.51
N ALA A 435 6.92 4.97 -21.49
CA ALA A 435 6.88 4.07 -20.33
C ALA A 435 5.53 4.11 -19.60
N ALA A 436 4.96 5.30 -19.42
CA ALA A 436 3.75 5.48 -18.61
C ALA A 436 2.53 4.89 -19.31
N ARG A 437 2.36 5.17 -20.60
CA ARG A 437 1.25 4.62 -21.41
C ARG A 437 1.36 3.12 -21.57
N ARG A 438 2.57 2.57 -21.80
CA ARG A 438 2.79 1.12 -21.88
C ARG A 438 2.36 0.41 -20.59
N ILE A 439 2.75 0.96 -19.43
CA ILE A 439 2.36 0.42 -18.12
C ILE A 439 0.84 0.45 -17.97
N ALA A 440 0.21 1.60 -18.25
CA ALA A 440 -1.22 1.76 -18.09
C ALA A 440 -2.03 0.84 -19.03
N ARG A 441 -1.62 0.70 -20.29
CA ARG A 441 -2.22 -0.23 -21.26
C ARG A 441 -2.07 -1.70 -20.83
N THR A 442 -0.90 -2.07 -20.31
CA THR A 442 -0.63 -3.42 -19.79
C THR A 442 -1.53 -3.74 -18.60
N ILE A 443 -1.62 -2.83 -17.63
CA ILE A 443 -2.50 -3.00 -16.46
C ILE A 443 -3.96 -3.03 -16.89
N PHE A 444 -4.38 -2.19 -17.83
CA PHE A 444 -5.75 -2.21 -18.36
C PHE A 444 -6.08 -3.59 -18.95
N LEU A 445 -5.24 -4.11 -19.85
CA LEU A 445 -5.47 -5.40 -20.49
C LEU A 445 -5.59 -6.53 -19.46
N GLY A 446 -4.72 -6.57 -18.46
CA GLY A 446 -4.72 -7.64 -17.45
C GLY A 446 -5.57 -7.39 -16.21
N SER A 447 -6.36 -6.32 -16.16
CA SER A 447 -7.20 -6.04 -14.98
C SER A 447 -8.63 -5.61 -15.27
N ALA A 448 -8.93 -5.03 -16.42
CA ALA A 448 -10.29 -4.61 -16.75
C ALA A 448 -11.35 -5.74 -16.69
N PRO A 449 -11.07 -6.98 -17.15
CA PRO A 449 -12.02 -8.11 -17.05
C PRO A 449 -12.48 -8.42 -15.62
N SER A 450 -11.62 -8.16 -14.63
CA SER A 450 -11.93 -8.41 -13.21
C SER A 450 -13.11 -7.57 -12.68
N SER A 451 -13.53 -6.54 -13.41
CA SER A 451 -14.69 -5.70 -13.05
C SER A 451 -16.04 -6.37 -13.31
N VAL A 452 -16.08 -7.44 -14.12
CA VAL A 452 -17.30 -8.14 -14.53
C VAL A 452 -17.25 -9.65 -14.34
N ALA A 453 -16.06 -10.24 -14.26
CA ALA A 453 -15.90 -11.67 -14.13
C ALA A 453 -16.46 -12.18 -12.78
N SER A 454 -17.38 -13.17 -12.85
CA SER A 454 -18.01 -13.78 -11.68
C SER A 454 -17.05 -14.60 -10.80
N LYS A 455 -15.87 -14.96 -11.33
CA LYS A 455 -14.80 -15.69 -10.64
C LYS A 455 -13.45 -15.07 -10.97
N VAL A 456 -12.95 -14.19 -10.11
CA VAL A 456 -11.61 -13.63 -10.22
C VAL A 456 -10.70 -14.36 -9.23
N ALA A 457 -9.70 -15.10 -9.72
CA ALA A 457 -8.73 -15.78 -8.85
C ALA A 457 -7.85 -14.79 -8.08
N ALA A 458 -7.37 -13.74 -8.74
CA ALA A 458 -6.67 -12.61 -8.14
C ALA A 458 -6.82 -11.36 -9.02
N ARG A 459 -7.14 -10.21 -8.41
CA ARG A 459 -7.40 -8.95 -9.13
C ARG A 459 -6.10 -8.22 -9.45
N GLY A 460 -5.92 -7.80 -10.71
CA GLY A 460 -4.78 -6.98 -11.14
C GLY A 460 -3.48 -7.75 -11.39
N LEU A 461 -2.47 -7.02 -11.86
CA LEU A 461 -1.14 -7.54 -12.23
C LEU A 461 -0.09 -7.16 -11.20
N ASP A 462 0.83 -8.07 -10.89
CA ASP A 462 2.03 -7.74 -10.10
C ASP A 462 3.08 -6.98 -10.93
N ARG A 463 4.13 -6.50 -10.26
CA ARG A 463 5.20 -5.73 -10.91
C ARG A 463 5.90 -6.50 -12.02
N ALA A 464 6.12 -7.80 -11.84
CA ALA A 464 6.84 -8.62 -12.79
C ALA A 464 6.09 -8.75 -14.12
N HIS A 465 4.78 -9.01 -14.08
CA HIS A 465 3.94 -9.08 -15.28
C HIS A 465 3.76 -7.71 -15.95
N ILE A 466 3.70 -6.62 -15.17
CA ILE A 466 3.64 -5.26 -15.74
C ILE A 466 4.92 -4.95 -16.53
N VAL A 467 6.09 -5.27 -15.98
CA VAL A 467 7.37 -5.07 -16.67
C VAL A 467 7.44 -5.97 -17.91
N LEU A 468 7.03 -7.24 -17.81
CA LEU A 468 6.98 -8.17 -18.93
C LEU A 468 6.13 -7.65 -20.10
N GLY A 469 4.98 -7.03 -19.81
CA GLY A 469 4.11 -6.45 -20.83
C GLY A 469 4.65 -5.17 -21.50
N CYS A 470 5.76 -4.61 -21.00
CA CYS A 470 6.31 -3.33 -21.47
C CYS A 470 7.74 -3.43 -22.04
N LEU A 471 8.60 -4.25 -21.43
CA LEU A 471 10.04 -4.28 -21.65
C LEU A 471 10.39 -4.78 -23.05
N GLN A 472 11.24 -4.04 -23.76
CA GLN A 472 11.85 -4.48 -25.02
C GLN A 472 13.39 -4.57 -24.91
N PRO A 473 14.04 -5.40 -25.74
CA PRO A 473 15.50 -5.45 -25.83
C PRO A 473 16.15 -4.08 -26.00
N GLY A 474 17.17 -3.80 -25.20
CA GLY A 474 17.88 -2.53 -25.19
C GLY A 474 17.26 -1.45 -24.28
N GLN A 475 16.15 -1.74 -23.61
CA GLN A 475 15.55 -0.87 -22.60
C GLN A 475 15.83 -1.40 -21.19
N ALA A 476 15.84 -0.52 -20.19
CA ALA A 476 16.09 -0.90 -18.79
C ALA A 476 14.78 -1.07 -18.02
N ALA A 477 14.60 -2.19 -17.30
CA ALA A 477 13.39 -2.43 -16.50
C ALA A 477 13.19 -1.38 -15.38
N SER A 478 14.27 -0.77 -14.88
CA SER A 478 14.21 0.27 -13.85
C SER A 478 13.41 1.51 -14.28
N ILE A 479 13.39 1.84 -15.58
CA ILE A 479 12.59 2.94 -16.12
C ILE A 479 11.11 2.67 -15.90
N TYR A 480 10.67 1.44 -16.18
CA TYR A 480 9.28 1.01 -15.99
C TYR A 480 8.91 0.90 -14.50
N ALA A 481 9.82 0.40 -13.66
CA ALA A 481 9.58 0.30 -12.22
C ALA A 481 9.40 1.67 -11.54
N ASP A 482 10.20 2.68 -11.91
CA ASP A 482 10.07 4.07 -11.44
C ASP A 482 8.78 4.71 -11.97
N ALA A 483 8.50 4.58 -13.28
CA ALA A 483 7.27 5.08 -13.87
C ALA A 483 6.02 4.50 -13.20
N LEU A 484 5.98 3.19 -12.90
CA LEU A 484 4.88 2.54 -12.17
C LEU A 484 4.70 3.15 -10.77
N GLY A 485 5.79 3.39 -10.05
CA GLY A 485 5.75 4.03 -8.73
C GLY A 485 5.10 5.42 -8.78
N ARG A 486 5.46 6.24 -9.79
CA ARG A 486 4.88 7.56 -9.98
C ARG A 486 3.43 7.53 -10.45
N LEU A 487 3.06 6.54 -11.27
CA LEU A 487 1.68 6.37 -11.73
C LEU A 487 0.77 5.95 -10.57
N ALA A 488 1.22 5.05 -9.69
CA ALA A 488 0.47 4.64 -8.51
C ALA A 488 0.10 5.81 -7.58
N ASP A 489 0.88 6.89 -7.60
CA ASP A 489 0.60 8.11 -6.81
C ASP A 489 -0.27 9.14 -7.54
N ARG A 490 -0.36 9.04 -8.87
CA ARG A 490 -0.88 10.12 -9.74
C ARG A 490 -2.18 9.77 -10.43
N LEU A 491 -2.37 8.51 -10.80
CA LEU A 491 -3.55 8.06 -11.53
C LEU A 491 -4.78 8.03 -10.61
N HIS A 492 -5.92 8.43 -11.16
CA HIS A 492 -7.19 8.57 -10.45
C HIS A 492 -7.89 7.23 -10.23
N TYR A 493 -7.73 6.31 -11.17
CA TYR A 493 -8.47 5.05 -11.29
C TYR A 493 -7.57 3.83 -11.08
N LEU A 494 -6.26 4.03 -10.92
CA LEU A 494 -5.32 2.95 -10.61
C LEU A 494 -5.35 2.66 -9.11
N ASN A 495 -5.55 1.40 -8.76
CA ASN A 495 -5.51 0.90 -7.40
C ASN A 495 -4.30 -0.05 -7.24
N ALA A 496 -3.85 -0.22 -6.00
CA ALA A 496 -2.75 -1.12 -5.64
C ALA A 496 -3.10 -1.91 -4.38
N SER A 497 -2.63 -3.16 -4.29
CA SER A 497 -2.84 -4.01 -3.11
C SER A 497 -1.77 -3.71 -2.06
N GLY A 498 -2.14 -3.06 -0.96
CA GLY A 498 -1.21 -2.80 0.13
C GLY A 498 -0.08 -1.83 -0.26
N ASP A 499 1.15 -2.12 0.18
CA ASP A 499 2.29 -1.23 -0.04
C ASP A 499 2.82 -1.33 -1.48
N LYS A 500 2.70 -0.23 -2.24
CA LYS A 500 3.15 -0.14 -3.62
C LYS A 500 4.62 -0.53 -3.82
N SER A 501 5.51 -0.45 -2.82
CA SER A 501 6.93 -0.79 -3.01
C SER A 501 7.24 -2.29 -2.98
N GLN A 502 6.29 -3.13 -2.57
CA GLN A 502 6.50 -4.59 -2.51
C GLN A 502 6.33 -5.23 -3.90
N ASP A 503 7.10 -6.29 -4.17
CA ASP A 503 7.04 -7.01 -5.45
C ASP A 503 5.73 -7.77 -5.65
N ALA A 504 5.15 -8.27 -4.56
CA ALA A 504 3.86 -8.95 -4.55
C ALA A 504 2.66 -8.01 -4.76
N THR A 505 2.89 -6.69 -4.83
CA THR A 505 1.81 -5.72 -4.98
C THR A 505 1.20 -5.79 -6.36
N ARG A 506 -0.11 -6.02 -6.38
CA ARG A 506 -0.92 -6.03 -7.59
C ARG A 506 -1.55 -4.68 -7.85
N PHE A 507 -1.59 -4.30 -9.12
CA PHE A 507 -2.15 -3.06 -9.63
C PHE A 507 -3.32 -3.34 -10.56
N TRP A 508 -4.41 -2.59 -10.43
CA TRP A 508 -5.58 -2.73 -11.30
C TRP A 508 -6.28 -1.40 -11.53
N PHE A 509 -6.92 -1.27 -12.69
CA PHE A 509 -7.85 -0.17 -12.92
C PHE A 509 -9.26 -0.53 -12.45
N ASP A 510 -9.97 0.49 -11.95
CA ASP A 510 -11.40 0.44 -11.66
C ASP A 510 -12.08 1.71 -12.21
N THR A 511 -13.36 1.63 -12.52
CA THR A 511 -14.18 2.80 -12.91
C THR A 511 -14.41 3.76 -11.75
N ARG A 512 -14.25 3.31 -10.50
CA ARG A 512 -14.31 4.15 -9.30
C ARG A 512 -12.94 4.77 -9.01
N ALA A 513 -12.93 6.04 -8.64
CA ALA A 513 -11.71 6.71 -8.21
C ALA A 513 -11.11 6.01 -6.97
N ASN A 514 -9.79 5.96 -6.89
CA ASN A 514 -9.09 5.35 -5.76
C ASN A 514 -9.23 6.19 -4.47
N LEU A 515 -9.03 5.53 -3.33
CA LEU A 515 -9.20 6.18 -2.02
C LEU A 515 -8.23 7.35 -1.79
N ARG A 516 -7.02 7.28 -2.34
CA ARG A 516 -6.03 8.36 -2.24
C ARG A 516 -6.54 9.62 -2.94
N ARG A 517 -7.18 9.47 -4.09
CA ARG A 517 -7.78 10.58 -4.82
C ARG A 517 -8.98 11.15 -4.10
N GLU A 518 -9.86 10.28 -3.60
CA GLU A 518 -10.99 10.70 -2.74
C GLU A 518 -10.49 11.52 -1.54
N MET A 519 -9.38 11.09 -0.93
CA MET A 519 -8.73 11.81 0.16
C MET A 519 -8.21 13.19 -0.28
N GLU A 520 -7.52 13.27 -1.42
CA GLU A 520 -6.99 14.55 -1.93
C GLU A 520 -8.11 15.53 -2.32
N ASP A 521 -9.23 15.04 -2.84
CA ASP A 521 -10.41 15.84 -3.14
C ASP A 521 -11.11 16.31 -1.83
N ARG A 522 -11.10 15.50 -0.78
CA ARG A 522 -11.63 15.87 0.56
C ARG A 522 -10.75 16.86 1.30
N LYS A 523 -9.41 16.82 1.15
CA LYS A 523 -8.48 17.80 1.76
C LYS A 523 -8.85 19.26 1.47
N ARG A 524 -9.50 19.51 0.33
CA ARG A 524 -9.93 20.85 -0.11
C ARG A 524 -11.21 21.34 0.57
N ARG A 525 -11.95 20.46 1.25
CA ARG A 525 -13.25 20.77 1.88
C ARG A 525 -13.12 21.32 3.30
N PHE A 526 -11.99 21.05 3.96
CA PHE A 526 -11.77 21.46 5.35
C PHE A 526 -11.37 22.94 5.46
N ASP A 527 -12.01 23.66 6.37
CA ASP A 527 -11.70 25.05 6.66
C ASP A 527 -10.51 25.17 7.63
N ASP A 528 -9.55 26.03 7.27
CA ASP A 528 -8.29 26.15 8.02
C ASP A 528 -8.50 26.73 9.43
N ARG A 529 -9.45 27.67 9.58
CA ARG A 529 -9.65 28.44 10.82
C ARG A 529 -10.43 27.67 11.88
N THR A 530 -11.15 26.64 11.48
CA THR A 530 -12.03 25.85 12.35
C THR A 530 -11.53 24.42 12.48
N GLU A 531 -11.69 23.60 11.45
CA GLU A 531 -11.43 22.15 11.50
C GLU A 531 -9.93 21.84 11.57
N VAL A 532 -9.12 22.43 10.69
CA VAL A 532 -7.67 22.20 10.67
C VAL A 532 -7.04 22.73 11.96
N ARG A 533 -7.39 23.96 12.37
CA ARG A 533 -6.95 24.53 13.65
C ARG A 533 -7.32 23.64 14.85
N GLY A 534 -8.54 23.10 14.87
CA GLY A 534 -9.00 22.19 15.92
C GLY A 534 -8.14 20.92 16.00
N LYS A 535 -7.90 20.26 14.87
CA LYS A 535 -7.08 19.03 14.83
C LYS A 535 -5.61 19.30 15.17
N ILE A 536 -5.04 20.45 14.77
CA ILE A 536 -3.70 20.86 15.21
C ILE A 536 -3.68 21.06 16.73
N ALA A 537 -4.71 21.71 17.30
CA ALA A 537 -4.80 21.93 18.75
C ALA A 537 -4.85 20.59 19.52
N ASP A 538 -5.59 19.61 19.03
CA ASP A 538 -5.66 18.28 19.64
C ASP A 538 -4.32 17.54 19.59
N ALA A 539 -3.60 17.64 18.46
CA ALA A 539 -2.25 17.08 18.35
C ALA A 539 -1.27 17.79 19.30
N LEU A 540 -1.32 19.12 19.40
CA LEU A 540 -0.53 19.91 20.34
C LEU A 540 -0.82 19.56 21.80
N LYS A 541 -2.09 19.39 22.19
CA LYS A 541 -2.43 18.96 23.56
C LYS A 541 -1.79 17.62 23.91
N LYS A 542 -1.75 16.66 22.97
CA LYS A 542 -1.08 15.36 23.17
C LYS A 542 0.44 15.49 23.27
N THR A 543 1.06 16.42 22.54
CA THR A 543 2.53 16.59 22.48
C THR A 543 3.09 17.53 23.57
N VAL A 544 2.38 18.62 23.88
CA VAL A 544 2.80 19.73 24.76
C VAL A 544 1.96 19.80 26.04
N GLY A 545 0.79 19.17 26.11
CA GLY A 545 -0.06 19.23 27.31
C GLY A 545 0.53 18.53 28.53
N ASN A 546 1.52 17.64 28.35
CA ASN A 546 2.15 16.87 29.42
C ASN A 546 3.46 17.50 29.94
N VAL A 547 3.76 18.77 29.60
CA VAL A 547 4.97 19.45 30.08
C VAL A 547 4.81 19.83 31.54
N THR A 548 5.49 19.10 32.44
CA THR A 548 5.37 19.27 33.90
C THR A 548 6.12 20.49 34.46
N SER A 549 6.94 21.16 33.64
CA SER A 549 7.70 22.35 34.06
C SER A 549 6.84 23.61 34.17
N PHE A 550 5.60 23.56 33.66
CA PHE A 550 4.61 24.62 33.72
C PHE A 550 3.39 24.15 34.51
N ASP A 551 2.78 25.05 35.26
CA ASP A 551 1.55 24.80 36.02
C ASP A 551 0.31 24.76 35.10
N GLY A 552 0.43 25.20 33.85
CA GLY A 552 -0.60 25.04 32.84
C GLY A 552 -0.15 25.40 31.42
N VAL A 553 -0.70 24.68 30.45
CA VAL A 553 -0.45 24.88 29.01
C VAL A 553 -1.74 25.33 28.32
N HIS A 554 -1.69 26.47 27.66
CA HIS A 554 -2.84 27.14 27.03
C HIS A 554 -2.71 27.08 25.51
N THR A 555 -3.41 26.15 24.87
CA THR A 555 -3.31 25.93 23.41
C THR A 555 -4.35 26.77 22.67
N PHE A 556 -3.90 27.76 21.91
CA PHE A 556 -4.74 28.69 21.12
C PHE A 556 -5.79 29.43 21.96
N THR A 557 -5.50 29.61 23.23
CA THR A 557 -6.38 30.25 24.20
C THR A 557 -6.31 31.77 24.04
N PRO A 558 -7.44 32.48 23.89
CA PRO A 558 -7.46 33.94 23.89
C PRO A 558 -6.87 34.53 25.17
N HIS A 559 -6.27 35.72 25.08
CA HIS A 559 -5.63 36.37 26.22
C HIS A 559 -6.58 36.65 27.41
N SER A 560 -7.90 36.70 27.18
CA SER A 560 -8.94 36.81 28.22
C SER A 560 -9.04 35.58 29.11
N ASP A 561 -8.78 34.40 28.54
CA ASP A 561 -9.08 33.12 29.18
C ASP A 561 -7.81 32.49 29.79
N VAL A 562 -6.63 33.08 29.53
CA VAL A 562 -5.38 32.74 30.20
C VAL A 562 -5.37 33.39 31.59
N PRO A 563 -5.38 32.63 32.70
CA PRO A 563 -5.46 33.19 34.05
C PRO A 563 -4.30 34.14 34.38
N ASP A 564 -4.57 35.15 35.21
CA ASP A 564 -3.59 36.13 35.69
C ASP A 564 -3.23 35.86 37.17
N ASP A 565 -2.70 34.66 37.43
CA ASP A 565 -2.33 34.17 38.76
C ASP A 565 -0.81 33.95 38.91
N SER A 566 -0.37 33.39 40.03
CA SER A 566 1.06 33.17 40.31
C SER A 566 1.65 31.97 39.55
N ALA A 567 0.82 31.19 38.85
CA ALA A 567 1.21 29.95 38.19
C ALA A 567 2.05 30.24 36.93
N LEU A 568 3.14 29.50 36.70
CA LEU A 568 3.94 29.62 35.47
C LEU A 568 3.22 28.92 34.32
N ARG A 569 2.98 29.64 33.22
CA ARG A 569 2.13 29.17 32.13
C ARG A 569 2.82 29.23 30.78
N LEU A 570 2.62 28.20 29.97
CA LEU A 570 3.04 28.15 28.57
C LEU A 570 1.83 28.42 27.66
N VAL A 571 1.91 29.46 26.84
CA VAL A 571 0.86 29.81 25.87
C VAL A 571 1.31 29.38 24.48
N VAL A 572 0.60 28.44 23.87
CA VAL A 572 0.88 28.00 22.50
C VAL A 572 0.08 28.87 21.54
N LEU A 573 0.78 29.64 20.70
CA LEU A 573 0.19 30.59 19.77
C LEU A 573 -0.51 29.87 18.60
N PRO A 574 -1.58 30.42 18.04
CA PRO A 574 -2.28 29.81 16.91
C PRO A 574 -1.45 29.84 15.61
N PRO A 575 -1.77 29.01 14.59
CA PRO A 575 -1.02 28.93 13.32
C PRO A 575 -0.86 30.27 12.59
N GLU A 576 -1.80 31.19 12.78
CA GLU A 576 -1.77 32.53 12.19
C GLU A 576 -0.75 33.47 12.86
N ALA A 577 -0.32 33.16 14.08
CA ALA A 577 0.66 33.93 14.86
C ALA A 577 2.03 33.25 14.82
N TRP A 578 2.58 33.13 13.60
CA TRP A 578 3.82 32.42 13.34
C TRP A 578 5.07 33.29 13.46
N TYR A 579 6.21 32.60 13.60
CA TYR A 579 7.53 33.19 13.72
C TYR A 579 8.47 32.71 12.60
N ALA A 580 9.20 33.65 12.01
CA ALA A 580 10.42 33.44 11.24
C ALA A 580 11.48 34.46 11.69
N ARG A 581 12.77 34.18 11.49
CA ARG A 581 13.82 35.11 11.90
C ARG A 581 13.74 36.44 11.15
N GLU A 582 13.40 36.38 9.86
CA GLU A 582 13.27 37.53 8.98
C GLU A 582 11.94 38.27 9.18
N GLU A 583 10.89 37.59 9.64
CA GLU A 583 9.57 38.18 9.91
C GLU A 583 8.93 37.56 11.16
N HIS A 584 8.83 38.37 12.22
CA HIS A 584 8.38 37.93 13.55
C HIS A 584 7.17 38.74 14.07
N ARG A 585 6.67 39.68 13.27
CA ARG A 585 5.64 40.65 13.67
C ARG A 585 4.38 39.98 14.21
N LEU A 586 3.87 38.95 13.52
CA LEU A 586 2.61 38.30 13.89
C LEU A 586 2.69 37.57 15.25
N ALA A 587 3.73 36.78 15.47
CA ALA A 587 3.97 36.17 16.77
C ALA A 587 4.22 37.21 17.87
N PHE A 588 5.01 38.25 17.59
CA PHE A 588 5.35 39.26 18.59
C PHE A 588 4.16 40.13 18.98
N GLU A 589 3.32 40.54 18.03
CA GLU A 589 2.07 41.25 18.30
C GLU A 589 1.14 40.42 19.21
N ALA A 590 1.03 39.11 18.94
CA ALA A 590 0.23 38.20 19.78
C ALA A 590 0.79 38.05 21.21
N VAL A 591 2.11 37.95 21.35
CA VAL A 591 2.78 37.92 22.67
C VAL A 591 2.56 39.22 23.42
N LEU A 592 2.83 40.38 22.79
CA LEU A 592 2.68 41.70 23.39
C LEU A 592 1.24 41.99 23.82
N GLU A 593 0.26 41.59 23.02
CA GLU A 593 -1.15 41.70 23.40
C GLU A 593 -1.47 40.83 24.63
N THR A 594 -1.00 39.58 24.65
CA THR A 594 -1.27 38.66 25.75
C THR A 594 -0.65 39.11 27.06
N ILE A 595 0.60 39.62 27.03
CA ILE A 595 1.27 40.12 28.23
C ILE A 595 0.74 41.49 28.69
N GLY A 596 0.09 42.26 27.80
CA GLY A 596 -0.49 43.55 28.14
C GLY A 596 -1.92 43.48 28.65
N LYS A 597 -2.70 42.47 28.23
CA LYS A 597 -4.15 42.41 28.48
C LYS A 597 -4.62 41.04 29.01
N ASN A 598 -5.55 41.07 29.97
CA ASN A 598 -6.39 39.94 30.34
C ASN A 598 -7.86 40.34 30.19
N GLY A 599 -8.43 40.05 29.01
CA GLY A 599 -9.74 40.55 28.61
C GLY A 599 -9.74 42.07 28.50
N ALA A 600 -10.71 42.74 29.12
CA ALA A 600 -10.79 44.20 29.16
C ALA A 600 -9.84 44.84 30.19
N LYS A 601 -9.19 44.04 31.05
CA LYS A 601 -8.30 44.53 32.10
C LYS A 601 -6.83 44.47 31.65
N PRO A 602 -5.97 45.38 32.14
CA PRO A 602 -4.52 45.19 32.05
C PRO A 602 -4.11 43.87 32.72
N ARG A 603 -3.13 43.16 32.14
CA ARG A 603 -2.53 41.99 32.79
C ARG A 603 -1.50 42.44 33.82
N TYR A 604 -1.55 41.87 35.02
CA TYR A 604 -0.68 42.24 36.13
C TYR A 604 0.51 41.30 36.28
N ARG A 605 0.36 39.98 36.04
CA ARG A 605 1.42 38.98 36.27
C ARG A 605 2.06 38.50 34.96
N SER A 606 2.48 39.46 34.16
CA SER A 606 3.01 39.23 32.81
C SER A 606 4.31 38.41 32.80
N ASN A 607 5.10 38.46 33.88
CA ASN A 607 6.33 37.67 33.99
C ASN A 607 6.07 36.17 34.25
N ARG A 608 4.81 35.71 34.27
CA ARG A 608 4.43 34.30 34.41
C ARG A 608 4.13 33.59 33.09
N LEU A 609 4.28 34.27 31.96
CA LEU A 609 3.94 33.73 30.64
C LEU A 609 5.20 33.50 29.79
N LEU A 610 5.30 32.29 29.25
CA LEU A 610 6.19 31.93 28.13
C LEU A 610 5.33 31.48 26.96
N PHE A 611 5.86 31.58 25.74
CA PHE A 611 5.07 31.34 24.53
C PHE A 611 5.73 30.32 23.61
N LEU A 612 4.94 29.50 22.94
CA LEU A 612 5.41 28.58 21.90
C LEU A 612 4.76 28.95 20.57
N ALA A 613 5.57 29.30 19.58
CA ALA A 613 5.13 29.75 18.27
C ALA A 613 5.45 28.73 17.17
N PRO A 614 4.61 28.65 16.12
CA PRO A 614 4.89 27.86 14.93
C PRO A 614 5.93 28.54 14.03
N ASP A 615 6.73 27.73 13.36
CA ASP A 615 7.69 28.12 12.34
C ASP A 615 7.00 28.27 10.97
N HIS A 616 7.19 29.43 10.34
CA HIS A 616 6.55 29.72 9.06
C HIS A 616 6.87 28.70 7.95
N GLY A 617 8.12 28.25 7.85
CA GLY A 617 8.57 27.32 6.82
C GLY A 617 7.96 25.92 6.94
N ALA A 618 7.62 25.51 8.17
CA ALA A 618 7.01 24.21 8.45
C ALA A 618 5.47 24.22 8.40
N LEU A 619 4.81 25.39 8.44
CA LEU A 619 3.35 25.49 8.51
C LEU A 619 2.62 24.84 7.35
N SER A 620 3.09 25.02 6.12
CA SER A 620 2.43 24.41 4.94
C SER A 620 2.41 22.89 5.03
N ARG A 621 3.51 22.28 5.51
CA ARG A 621 3.59 20.83 5.72
C ARG A 621 2.66 20.38 6.85
N LEU A 622 2.59 21.13 7.95
CA LEU A 622 1.67 20.83 9.05
C LEU A 622 0.22 20.86 8.58
N ASN A 623 -0.19 21.92 7.88
CA ASN A 623 -1.54 22.05 7.34
C ASN A 623 -1.88 20.91 6.37
N ASP A 624 -0.97 20.55 5.47
CA ASP A 624 -1.18 19.45 4.53
C ASP A 624 -1.34 18.09 5.24
N ALA A 625 -0.48 17.80 6.22
CA ALA A 625 -0.55 16.58 7.03
C ALA A 625 -1.83 16.51 7.87
N THR A 626 -2.25 17.63 8.46
CA THR A 626 -3.52 17.71 9.21
C THR A 626 -4.72 17.52 8.30
N ARG A 627 -4.76 18.17 7.14
CA ARG A 627 -5.84 17.98 6.16
C ARG A 627 -5.91 16.53 5.67
N ALA A 628 -4.76 15.87 5.46
CA ALA A 628 -4.74 14.46 5.09
C ALA A 628 -5.34 13.57 6.19
N ALA A 629 -4.99 13.79 7.46
CA ALA A 629 -5.56 13.05 8.58
C ALA A 629 -7.09 13.27 8.70
N LEU A 630 -7.57 14.51 8.54
CA LEU A 630 -9.00 14.83 8.52
C LEU A 630 -9.72 14.17 7.34
N ALA A 631 -9.14 14.21 6.16
CA ALA A 631 -9.71 13.61 4.95
C ALA A 631 -9.82 12.09 5.07
N TRP A 632 -8.78 11.41 5.56
CA TRP A 632 -8.85 9.97 5.85
C TRP A 632 -9.88 9.65 6.94
N GLY A 633 -9.99 10.50 7.98
CA GLY A 633 -10.99 10.34 9.03
C GLY A 633 -12.40 10.38 8.48
N SER A 634 -12.69 11.39 7.65
CA SER A 634 -13.98 11.54 6.96
C SER A 634 -14.31 10.35 6.04
N ILE A 635 -13.32 9.79 5.34
CA ILE A 635 -13.52 8.58 4.51
C ILE A 635 -13.94 7.40 5.39
N VAL A 636 -13.19 7.13 6.47
CA VAL A 636 -13.47 6.02 7.38
C VAL A 636 -14.84 6.17 8.04
N GLU A 637 -15.23 7.40 8.42
CA GLU A 637 -16.57 7.70 8.95
C GLU A 637 -17.67 7.46 7.91
N ASP A 638 -17.52 7.95 6.68
CA ASP A 638 -18.52 7.72 5.62
C ASP A 638 -18.70 6.24 5.28
N VAL A 639 -17.63 5.46 5.34
CA VAL A 639 -17.67 4.00 5.15
C VAL A 639 -18.42 3.34 6.31
N LYS A 640 -18.16 3.77 7.55
CA LYS A 640 -18.84 3.27 8.74
C LYS A 640 -20.34 3.60 8.74
N GLU A 641 -20.71 4.77 8.23
CA GLU A 641 -22.10 5.24 8.15
C GLU A 641 -22.83 4.76 6.88
N GLY A 642 -22.15 4.04 5.98
CA GLY A 642 -22.74 3.55 4.72
C GLY A 642 -22.97 4.63 3.67
N ARG A 643 -22.42 5.84 3.85
CA ARG A 643 -22.42 6.91 2.82
C ARG A 643 -21.45 6.63 1.68
N LEU A 644 -20.37 5.87 1.95
CA LEU A 644 -19.38 5.45 0.97
C LEU A 644 -19.27 3.92 0.94
N ASN A 645 -19.72 3.30 -0.16
CA ASN A 645 -19.70 1.85 -0.34
C ASN A 645 -18.41 1.38 -1.03
N ILE A 646 -17.50 0.78 -0.25
CA ILE A 646 -16.23 0.20 -0.69
C ILE A 646 -16.11 -1.25 -0.23
N ASP A 647 -15.17 -1.99 -0.82
CA ASP A 647 -14.91 -3.37 -0.39
C ASP A 647 -14.10 -3.44 0.93
N LEU A 648 -13.95 -4.66 1.49
CA LEU A 648 -13.24 -4.88 2.75
C LEU A 648 -11.75 -4.53 2.68
N LEU A 649 -11.10 -4.75 1.52
CA LEU A 649 -9.68 -4.44 1.34
C LEU A 649 -9.45 -2.93 1.34
N GLN A 650 -10.30 -2.18 0.61
CA GLN A 650 -10.30 -0.73 0.58
C GLN A 650 -10.61 -0.16 1.97
N LYS A 651 -11.56 -0.73 2.70
CA LYS A 651 -11.85 -0.32 4.08
C LYS A 651 -10.62 -0.46 4.99
N ASN A 652 -9.97 -1.63 4.99
CA ASN A 652 -8.77 -1.87 5.79
C ASN A 652 -7.63 -0.92 5.38
N GLN A 653 -7.51 -0.60 4.08
CA GLN A 653 -6.53 0.38 3.59
C GLN A 653 -6.83 1.79 4.12
N ALA A 654 -8.09 2.25 4.06
CA ALA A 654 -8.48 3.57 4.58
C ALA A 654 -8.18 3.70 6.09
N GLU A 655 -8.48 2.67 6.88
CA GLU A 655 -8.19 2.64 8.32
C GLU A 655 -6.68 2.69 8.61
N LYS A 656 -5.87 1.96 7.81
CA LYS A 656 -4.41 1.96 7.92
C LYS A 656 -3.82 3.33 7.57
N GLU A 657 -4.30 3.96 6.51
CA GLU A 657 -3.85 5.29 6.08
C GLU A 657 -4.24 6.37 7.09
N LEU A 658 -5.46 6.31 7.65
CA LEU A 658 -5.88 7.17 8.75
C LEU A 658 -4.91 7.06 9.93
N LYS A 659 -4.66 5.83 10.40
CA LYS A 659 -3.74 5.59 11.52
C LYS A 659 -2.34 6.13 11.22
N SER A 660 -1.82 5.89 10.02
CA SER A 660 -0.49 6.37 9.61
C SER A 660 -0.42 7.91 9.57
N ALA A 661 -1.48 8.56 9.08
CA ALA A 661 -1.58 10.02 9.08
C ALA A 661 -1.66 10.58 10.50
N GLU A 662 -2.42 9.95 11.41
CA GLU A 662 -2.52 10.36 12.80
C GLU A 662 -1.23 10.14 13.59
N ASP A 663 -0.54 9.02 13.38
CA ASP A 663 0.74 8.71 14.03
C ASP A 663 1.86 9.66 13.57
N ALA A 664 1.77 10.22 12.36
CA ALA A 664 2.72 11.20 11.84
C ALA A 664 2.53 12.61 12.44
N LEU A 665 1.31 12.98 12.85
CA LEU A 665 0.98 14.34 13.30
C LEU A 665 1.84 14.84 14.48
N PRO A 666 2.08 14.08 15.57
CA PRO A 666 2.91 14.54 16.68
C PRO A 666 4.31 14.96 16.26
N ARG A 667 4.91 14.25 15.29
CA ARG A 667 6.22 14.58 14.74
C ARG A 667 6.17 15.87 13.93
N VAL A 668 5.21 16.01 13.02
CA VAL A 668 5.08 17.21 12.17
C VAL A 668 4.75 18.45 13.02
N VAL A 669 3.92 18.30 14.05
CA VAL A 669 3.62 19.35 15.03
C VAL A 669 4.89 19.78 15.77
N ARG A 670 5.71 18.84 16.26
CA ARG A 670 6.99 19.15 16.92
C ARG A 670 7.97 19.85 15.97
N GLU A 671 8.04 19.43 14.72
CA GLU A 671 8.87 20.09 13.69
C GLU A 671 8.43 21.53 13.39
N CYS A 672 7.13 21.82 13.55
CA CYS A 672 6.54 23.13 13.30
C CYS A 672 6.57 24.05 14.53
N TYR A 673 6.09 23.60 15.69
CA TYR A 673 6.04 24.37 16.93
C TYR A 673 7.36 24.24 17.68
N LYS A 674 8.35 25.03 17.28
CA LYS A 674 9.73 24.94 17.78
C LYS A 674 10.32 26.27 18.26
N TRP A 675 9.55 27.35 18.30
CA TRP A 675 10.03 28.65 18.73
C TRP A 675 9.48 28.99 20.11
N LEU A 676 10.33 28.88 21.13
CA LEU A 676 10.01 29.34 22.48
C LEU A 676 10.30 30.84 22.56
N LEU A 677 9.26 31.65 22.78
CA LEU A 677 9.35 33.10 22.85
C LEU A 677 9.27 33.56 24.30
N CYS A 678 10.24 34.37 24.70
CA CYS A 678 10.41 34.87 26.06
C CYS A 678 10.26 36.40 26.08
N PRO A 679 9.18 36.95 26.65
CA PRO A 679 9.07 38.38 26.88
C PRO A 679 10.02 38.81 28.01
N MET A 680 10.74 39.90 27.81
CA MET A 680 11.71 40.42 28.78
C MET A 680 11.92 41.94 28.65
N MET A 681 12.49 42.54 29.69
CA MET A 681 12.98 43.92 29.69
C MET A 681 14.35 43.95 30.34
N ASP A 682 15.31 44.65 29.75
CA ASP A 682 16.66 44.73 30.31
C ASP A 682 16.69 45.70 31.49
N THR A 683 15.95 46.81 31.37
CA THR A 683 15.84 47.82 32.42
C THR A 683 14.39 48.22 32.69
N PRO A 684 14.08 48.67 33.92
CA PRO A 684 12.75 49.24 34.23
C PRO A 684 12.38 50.47 33.39
N THR A 685 13.37 51.12 32.75
CA THR A 685 13.20 52.34 31.95
C THR A 685 12.96 52.08 30.47
N ASP A 686 12.98 50.82 30.04
CA ASP A 686 12.80 50.49 28.63
C ASP A 686 11.37 50.85 28.16
N PRO A 687 11.22 51.50 26.98
CA PRO A 687 9.93 52.04 26.55
C PRO A 687 8.93 50.96 26.13
N LYS A 688 9.40 49.75 25.78
CA LYS A 688 8.57 48.59 25.39
C LYS A 688 9.27 47.29 25.77
N PRO A 689 8.51 46.23 26.11
CA PRO A 689 9.07 44.89 26.28
C PRO A 689 9.73 44.36 24.99
N GLY A 690 10.89 43.71 25.15
CA GLY A 690 11.52 42.89 24.13
C GLY A 690 10.99 41.46 24.15
N ILE A 691 11.22 40.72 23.06
CA ILE A 691 10.91 39.29 22.97
C ILE A 691 12.13 38.58 22.38
N GLU A 692 12.67 37.63 23.12
CA GLU A 692 13.72 36.74 22.65
C GLU A 692 13.14 35.42 22.15
N ALA A 693 13.70 34.88 21.07
CA ALA A 693 13.24 33.65 20.43
C ALA A 693 14.29 32.56 20.49
N PHE A 694 13.94 31.43 21.13
CA PHE A 694 14.80 30.27 21.29
C PHE A 694 14.29 29.11 20.44
N ALA A 695 15.17 28.55 19.62
CA ALA A 695 14.84 27.36 18.83
C ALA A 695 14.93 26.11 19.70
N LEU A 696 13.87 25.30 19.68
CA LEU A 696 13.82 23.99 20.33
C LEU A 696 14.39 22.92 19.40
N ASN A 697 15.12 21.96 19.95
CA ASN A 697 15.54 20.78 19.21
C ASN A 697 14.34 19.84 18.96
N THR A 698 14.05 19.62 17.68
CA THR A 698 12.94 18.76 17.25
C THR A 698 13.33 17.29 17.12
N THR A 699 14.60 16.95 17.39
CA THR A 699 15.16 15.60 17.29
C THR A 699 15.61 15.06 18.66
N GLY A 700 15.23 13.81 18.99
CA GLY A 700 15.59 13.15 20.25
C GLY A 700 14.88 13.71 21.50
N GLY A 701 14.81 12.92 22.58
CA GLY A 701 14.20 13.33 23.87
C GLY A 701 12.69 13.60 23.84
N SER A 702 12.10 13.84 25.01
CA SER A 702 10.71 14.31 25.13
C SER A 702 10.61 15.81 24.81
N PHE A 703 9.52 16.23 24.16
CA PHE A 703 9.35 17.64 23.78
C PHE A 703 9.31 18.57 25.00
N GLY A 704 8.68 18.13 26.10
CA GLY A 704 8.69 18.85 27.36
C GLY A 704 10.07 18.98 28.01
N GLY A 705 10.87 17.91 27.96
CA GLY A 705 12.25 17.95 28.46
C GLY A 705 13.12 18.92 27.68
N GLU A 706 12.90 19.06 26.37
CA GLU A 706 13.60 20.04 25.55
C GLU A 706 13.20 21.49 25.90
N ILE A 707 11.92 21.75 26.13
CA ILE A 707 11.47 23.08 26.60
C ILE A 707 12.08 23.39 27.97
N GLU A 708 12.08 22.44 28.91
CA GLU A 708 12.68 22.61 30.23
C GLU A 708 14.18 22.88 30.14
N ARG A 709 14.88 22.13 29.29
CA ARG A 709 16.31 22.32 29.03
C ARG A 709 16.58 23.73 28.50
N VAL A 710 15.85 24.19 27.48
CA VAL A 710 16.04 25.54 26.93
C VAL A 710 15.71 26.62 27.95
N CYS A 711 14.67 26.42 28.76
CA CYS A 711 14.36 27.32 29.88
C CYS A 711 15.48 27.38 30.92
N SER A 712 16.11 26.26 31.23
CA SER A 712 17.19 26.17 32.23
C SER A 712 18.51 26.72 31.69
N ASP A 713 18.93 26.28 30.49
CA ASP A 713 20.23 26.63 29.89
C ASP A 713 20.35 28.12 29.57
N ASN A 714 19.23 28.79 29.31
CA ASN A 714 19.17 30.23 29.02
C ASN A 714 18.59 31.04 30.20
N GLU A 715 18.45 30.44 31.38
CA GLU A 715 17.92 31.08 32.60
C GLU A 715 16.54 31.76 32.43
N LEU A 716 15.72 31.31 31.47
CA LEU A 716 14.38 31.86 31.21
C LEU A 716 13.42 31.58 32.36
N VAL A 717 13.66 30.49 33.10
CA VAL A 717 12.96 30.09 34.31
C VAL A 717 13.98 29.59 35.33
N ILE A 718 14.03 30.25 36.48
CA ILE A 718 15.02 29.96 37.52
C ILE A 718 14.43 28.94 38.50
N ALA A 719 14.92 27.70 38.46
CA ALA A 719 14.51 26.63 39.36
C ALA A 719 15.30 26.61 40.69
N THR A 720 16.50 27.18 40.70
CA THR A 720 17.37 27.31 41.88
C THR A 720 18.02 28.68 41.84
N TRP A 721 18.02 29.41 42.95
CA TRP A 721 18.56 30.78 42.98
C TRP A 721 19.51 31.01 44.15
N SER A 722 20.60 31.71 43.90
CA SER A 722 21.66 31.92 44.89
C SER A 722 21.41 33.19 45.72
N PRO A 723 21.82 33.21 47.00
CA PRO A 723 21.71 34.40 47.86
C PRO A 723 22.43 35.64 47.29
N ILE A 724 23.53 35.44 46.56
CA ILE A 724 24.29 36.53 45.95
C ILE A 724 23.50 37.22 44.83
N HIS A 725 22.75 36.46 44.01
CA HIS A 725 21.89 37.05 42.97
C HIS A 725 20.70 37.77 43.59
N LEU A 726 20.09 37.21 44.63
CA LEU A 726 19.04 37.89 45.41
C LEU A 726 19.53 39.22 45.98
N ARG A 727 20.68 39.22 46.67
CA ARG A 727 21.31 40.44 47.19
C ARG A 727 21.56 41.47 46.09
N THR A 728 22.06 41.02 44.93
CA THR A 728 22.36 41.92 43.82
C THR A 728 21.09 42.63 43.34
N LYS A 729 19.98 41.91 43.18
CA LYS A 729 18.69 42.50 42.79
C LYS A 729 18.08 43.39 43.87
N LEU A 730 18.21 43.01 45.15
CA LEU A 730 17.78 43.85 46.27
C LEU A 730 18.54 45.19 46.29
N LYS A 731 19.87 45.15 46.09
CA LYS A 731 20.70 46.36 45.99
C LYS A 731 20.37 47.21 44.75
N GLU A 732 20.12 46.55 43.62
CA GLU A 732 19.81 47.23 42.36
C GLU A 732 18.46 47.96 42.43
N LEU A 733 17.45 47.38 43.08
CA LEU A 733 16.06 47.84 42.94
C LEU A 733 15.43 48.37 44.23
N TYR A 734 15.77 47.83 45.41
CA TYR A 734 15.07 48.13 46.67
C TYR A 734 15.92 48.94 47.65
N TRP A 735 17.19 48.57 47.87
CA TRP A 735 18.06 49.30 48.79
C TRP A 735 18.55 50.59 48.15
N LYS A 736 18.04 51.72 48.66
CA LYS A 736 18.34 53.08 48.19
C LYS A 736 18.64 53.98 49.40
N SER A 737 19.20 55.16 49.15
CA SER A 737 19.53 56.11 50.22
C SER A 737 18.30 56.42 51.08
N GLY A 738 18.35 56.00 52.37
CA GLY A 738 17.27 56.16 53.34
C GLY A 738 16.29 54.98 53.44
N HIS A 739 16.40 53.95 52.59
CA HIS A 739 15.55 52.75 52.59
C HIS A 739 16.44 51.50 52.48
N CYS A 740 16.80 50.91 53.62
CA CYS A 740 17.75 49.79 53.70
C CYS A 740 17.10 48.41 53.93
N ALA A 741 15.76 48.34 54.00
CA ALA A 741 15.00 47.12 54.19
C ALA A 741 14.01 46.90 53.03
N ALA A 742 13.88 45.66 52.56
CA ALA A 742 12.96 45.27 51.49
C ALA A 742 12.01 44.17 51.98
N ASN A 743 10.71 44.31 51.74
CA ASN A 743 9.74 43.27 52.09
C ASN A 743 9.83 42.09 51.10
N ALA A 744 10.05 40.88 51.61
CA ALA A 744 10.29 39.69 50.80
C ALA A 744 9.04 39.25 50.00
N ALA A 745 7.83 39.43 50.53
CA ALA A 745 6.60 39.10 49.83
C ALA A 745 6.30 40.07 48.69
N SER A 746 6.59 41.36 48.89
CA SER A 746 6.51 42.40 47.85
C SER A 746 7.53 42.14 46.74
N PHE A 747 8.78 41.79 47.11
CA PHE A 747 9.79 41.35 46.15
C PHE A 747 9.28 40.18 45.31
N PHE A 748 8.71 39.15 45.95
CA PHE A 748 8.15 38.01 45.23
C PHE A 748 7.03 38.41 44.28
N GLU A 749 6.06 39.21 44.72
CA GLU A 749 4.99 39.71 43.84
C GLU A 749 5.54 40.48 42.63
N ASP A 750 6.57 41.31 42.83
CA ASP A 750 7.22 42.03 41.73
C ASP A 750 7.91 41.08 40.73
N THR A 751 8.47 39.95 41.21
CA THR A 751 8.99 38.91 40.30
C THR A 751 7.91 38.26 39.44
N LEU A 752 6.65 38.26 39.86
CA LEU A 752 5.54 37.77 39.05
C LEU A 752 5.07 38.80 38.02
N ARG A 753 5.25 40.09 38.30
CA ARG A 753 4.69 41.21 37.52
C ARG A 753 5.62 41.70 36.43
N TYR A 754 6.84 42.07 36.80
CA TYR A 754 7.71 42.86 35.95
C TYR A 754 8.67 41.99 35.13
N LEU A 755 8.79 42.28 33.84
CA LEU A 755 9.60 41.51 32.90
C LEU A 755 11.12 41.71 33.05
N TYR A 756 11.55 42.73 33.79
CA TYR A 756 12.97 42.94 34.17
C TYR A 756 13.35 42.18 35.46
N MET A 757 12.38 41.60 36.15
CA MET A 757 12.62 40.79 37.35
C MET A 757 12.88 39.33 36.97
N PRO A 758 13.70 38.60 37.76
CA PRO A 758 13.96 37.18 37.52
C PRO A 758 12.67 36.35 37.55
N ARG A 759 12.51 35.46 36.58
CA ARG A 759 11.35 34.55 36.51
C ARG A 759 11.59 33.29 37.33
N LEU A 760 11.22 33.32 38.61
CA LEU A 760 11.38 32.18 39.51
C LEU A 760 10.34 31.08 39.22
N LYS A 761 10.74 29.80 39.23
CA LYS A 761 9.83 28.68 38.96
C LYS A 761 8.66 28.66 39.94
N THR A 762 8.97 28.69 41.24
CA THR A 762 7.99 28.68 42.34
C THR A 762 8.40 29.65 43.47
N LYS A 763 7.48 29.92 44.42
CA LYS A 763 7.77 30.68 45.64
C LYS A 763 8.90 30.05 46.47
N ASP A 764 9.00 28.73 46.45
CA ASP A 764 10.03 28.00 47.20
C ASP A 764 11.45 28.32 46.74
N VAL A 765 11.65 28.67 45.47
CA VAL A 765 12.96 29.07 44.94
C VAL A 765 13.48 30.30 45.68
N LEU A 766 12.62 31.31 45.88
CA LEU A 766 12.96 32.49 46.67
C LEU A 766 13.14 32.14 48.15
N ALA A 767 12.26 31.31 48.71
CA ALA A 767 12.34 30.88 50.11
C ALA A 767 13.69 30.20 50.43
N GLN A 768 14.16 29.33 49.53
CA GLN A 768 15.45 28.65 49.66
C GLN A 768 16.62 29.63 49.55
N ALA A 769 16.60 30.57 48.60
CA ALA A 769 17.61 31.61 48.47
C ALA A 769 17.69 32.50 49.72
N ILE A 770 16.53 32.86 50.30
CA ILE A 770 16.44 33.62 51.56
C ILE A 770 17.06 32.83 52.71
N ARG A 771 16.67 31.57 52.91
CA ARG A 771 17.20 30.73 54.01
C ARG A 771 18.71 30.57 53.91
N ALA A 772 19.21 30.27 52.72
CA ALA A 772 20.64 30.12 52.46
C ALA A 772 21.39 31.45 52.70
N GLY A 773 20.80 32.59 52.34
CA GLY A 773 21.40 33.91 52.56
C GLY A 773 21.42 34.34 54.02
N ALA A 774 20.33 34.11 54.75
CA ALA A 774 20.17 34.49 56.16
C ALA A 774 21.10 33.73 57.11
N ALA A 775 21.68 32.61 56.66
CA ALA A 775 22.69 31.84 57.38
C ALA A 775 24.08 32.50 57.37
N SER A 776 24.32 33.49 56.49
CA SER A 776 25.57 34.26 56.43
C SER A 776 25.33 35.74 56.79
N LYS A 777 26.39 36.41 57.24
CA LYS A 777 26.39 37.88 57.43
C LYS A 777 26.64 38.65 56.12
N ASP A 778 27.00 37.96 55.03
CA ASP A 778 27.44 38.59 53.78
C ASP A 778 26.29 39.09 52.90
N PHE A 779 25.09 38.52 53.06
CA PHE A 779 24.00 38.69 52.08
C PHE A 779 22.95 39.72 52.48
N PHE A 780 22.33 39.55 53.64
CA PHE A 780 21.33 40.45 54.22
C PHE A 780 21.04 40.05 55.68
N GLY A 781 20.56 41.01 56.48
CA GLY A 781 19.89 40.72 57.75
C GLY A 781 18.41 40.42 57.55
N THR A 782 17.77 39.77 58.51
CA THR A 782 16.32 39.48 58.47
C THR A 782 15.60 40.08 59.66
N ALA A 783 14.38 40.58 59.47
CA ALA A 783 13.47 41.03 60.52
C ALA A 783 12.01 40.77 60.11
N TYR A 784 11.06 40.86 61.05
CA TYR A 784 9.63 40.60 60.82
C TYR A 784 8.80 41.85 61.15
N GLY A 785 9.14 42.96 60.50
CA GLY A 785 8.53 44.27 60.72
C GLY A 785 9.50 45.32 61.25
N GLU A 786 9.11 46.57 61.09
CA GLU A 786 9.82 47.75 61.59
C GLU A 786 8.81 48.68 62.25
N ALA A 787 9.04 49.00 63.53
CA ALA A 787 8.22 49.94 64.30
C ALA A 787 9.13 50.89 65.07
N ASP A 788 8.88 52.21 64.95
CA ASP A 788 9.64 53.26 65.63
C ASP A 788 11.18 53.16 65.45
N GLY A 789 11.63 52.73 64.27
CA GLY A 789 13.05 52.55 63.94
C GLY A 789 13.69 51.30 64.56
N LYS A 790 12.89 50.37 65.10
CA LYS A 790 13.34 49.07 65.59
C LYS A 790 12.87 47.95 64.67
N PHE A 791 13.82 47.10 64.28
CA PHE A 791 13.55 45.86 63.57
C PHE A 791 13.12 44.76 64.55
N GLU A 792 11.86 44.33 64.42
CA GLU A 792 11.31 43.25 65.26
C GLU A 792 11.81 41.89 64.78
N GLY A 793 12.21 41.02 65.70
CA GLY A 793 12.74 39.69 65.35
C GLY A 793 14.04 39.73 64.51
N PHE A 794 14.83 40.80 64.65
CA PHE A 794 16.09 40.99 63.91
C PHE A 794 17.08 39.83 64.12
N SER A 795 17.69 39.36 63.03
CA SER A 795 18.76 38.37 63.04
C SER A 795 19.76 38.61 61.90
N LEU A 796 21.05 38.43 62.19
CA LEU A 796 22.14 38.52 61.22
C LEU A 796 23.06 37.30 61.35
N GLY A 797 23.05 36.41 60.34
CA GLY A 797 23.80 35.15 60.37
C GLY A 797 23.17 34.04 61.22
N GLY A 798 21.87 34.13 61.55
CA GLY A 798 21.16 33.17 62.40
C GLY A 798 20.49 31.99 61.66
N GLY A 799 20.42 32.00 60.33
CA GLY A 799 19.97 30.87 59.48
C GLY A 799 18.48 30.51 59.51
N ASN A 800 17.72 30.89 60.55
CA ASN A 800 16.32 30.50 60.74
C ASN A 800 15.32 31.55 60.22
N ALA A 801 15.40 31.91 58.93
CA ALA A 801 14.43 32.80 58.30
C ALA A 801 13.17 32.05 57.81
N VAL A 802 12.00 32.50 58.24
CA VAL A 802 10.69 32.05 57.78
C VAL A 802 10.19 33.05 56.75
N PHE A 803 9.82 32.57 55.56
CA PHE A 803 9.30 33.45 54.51
C PHE A 803 7.78 33.62 54.66
N ASP A 804 7.38 34.71 55.32
CA ASP A 804 6.01 35.20 55.44
C ASP A 804 5.87 36.62 54.85
N ASP A 805 4.69 37.22 55.04
CA ASP A 805 4.38 38.54 54.48
C ASP A 805 5.03 39.70 55.24
N THR A 806 5.58 39.45 56.44
CA THR A 806 6.22 40.48 57.28
C THR A 806 7.74 40.46 57.20
N LEU A 807 8.33 39.42 56.60
CA LEU A 807 9.77 39.29 56.43
C LEU A 807 10.40 40.48 55.66
N LEU A 808 11.35 41.14 56.31
CA LEU A 808 12.20 42.20 55.78
C LEU A 808 13.62 41.67 55.55
N LEU A 809 14.17 41.98 54.38
CA LEU A 809 15.56 41.71 53.99
C LEU A 809 16.36 43.02 54.05
N ILE A 810 17.27 43.11 55.01
CA ILE A 810 17.99 44.33 55.37
C ILE A 810 19.39 44.32 54.75
N GLU A 811 19.82 45.45 54.19
CA GLU A 811 21.15 45.62 53.61
C GLU A 811 22.25 45.24 54.63
N PRO A 812 23.26 44.43 54.26
CA PRO A 812 24.26 43.91 55.20
C PRO A 812 24.93 44.97 56.09
N GLN A 813 25.28 46.12 55.51
CA GLN A 813 25.94 47.20 56.26
C GLN A 813 24.99 47.84 57.28
N ALA A 814 23.73 48.05 56.89
CA ALA A 814 22.70 48.58 57.79
C ALA A 814 22.35 47.57 58.90
N ALA A 815 22.27 46.28 58.55
CA ALA A 815 22.06 45.20 59.52
C ALA A 815 23.20 45.12 60.54
N GLN A 816 24.46 45.21 60.10
CA GLN A 816 25.61 45.20 61.01
C GLN A 816 25.62 46.44 61.92
N ALA A 817 25.38 47.63 61.35
CA ALA A 817 25.29 48.86 62.13
C ALA A 817 24.16 48.81 63.18
N TYR A 818 23.02 48.19 62.84
CA TYR A 818 21.92 47.97 63.76
C TYR A 818 22.29 46.94 64.86
N GLU A 819 22.93 45.82 64.51
CA GLU A 819 23.44 44.81 65.47
C GLU A 819 24.42 45.44 66.49
N ASP A 820 25.31 46.33 66.02
CA ASP A 820 26.28 47.03 66.87
C ASP A 820 25.61 48.07 67.77
N ALA A 821 24.56 48.75 67.30
CA ALA A 821 23.82 49.76 68.05
C ALA A 821 22.94 49.17 69.18
N ILE A 822 22.50 47.91 69.05
CA ILE A 822 21.65 47.22 70.06
C ILE A 822 22.44 46.33 71.03
N ARG A 823 23.77 46.23 70.87
CA ARG A 823 24.65 45.43 71.75
C ARG A 823 24.88 46.18 73.10
N PRO A 824 24.62 45.58 74.28
CA PRO A 824 24.86 46.25 75.57
C PRO A 824 26.35 46.47 75.86
N THR A 825 26.75 47.69 76.23
CA THR A 825 28.11 48.02 76.73
C THR A 825 28.33 47.49 78.16
N ALA A 826 29.42 46.75 78.39
CA ALA A 826 29.87 46.29 79.72
C ALA A 826 30.66 47.38 80.47
N THR A 827 30.36 47.57 81.76
CA THR A 827 31.01 48.54 82.68
C THR A 827 32.20 47.91 83.44
N PRO A 828 33.26 48.65 83.83
CA PRO A 828 34.46 48.10 84.48
C PRO A 828 34.37 47.99 86.02
N ALA A 829 35.26 47.19 86.61
CA ALA A 829 35.32 46.69 88.00
C ALA A 829 35.78 47.69 89.09
N VAL A 830 35.34 47.46 90.35
CA VAL A 830 35.93 47.94 91.62
C VAL A 830 35.71 46.89 92.75
N GLU A 831 36.75 46.54 93.51
CA GLU A 831 36.77 45.65 94.70
C GLU A 831 36.60 46.45 96.05
N PRO A 832 36.78 45.88 97.27
CA PRO A 832 35.88 44.97 98.03
C PRO A 832 35.60 45.45 99.50
N THR A 833 34.55 44.96 100.19
CA THR A 833 34.50 44.90 101.68
C THR A 833 33.43 43.95 102.27
N THR A 834 33.92 42.93 103.01
CA THR A 834 33.47 42.28 104.28
C THR A 834 32.00 42.04 104.71
N ALA A 835 31.73 40.75 105.01
CA ALA A 835 30.97 40.10 106.12
C ALA A 835 29.49 40.50 106.38
N THR A 836 28.49 39.63 106.64
CA THR A 836 28.46 38.44 107.55
C THR A 836 27.17 37.62 107.32
N THR A 837 27.22 36.29 107.55
CA THR A 837 26.14 35.28 107.65
C THR A 837 25.25 35.42 108.91
N PRO A 838 24.03 34.82 109.01
CA PRO A 838 23.82 33.39 109.40
C PRO A 838 22.67 32.68 108.62
N SER A 839 22.83 31.43 108.14
CA SER A 839 22.58 30.10 108.77
C SER A 839 21.23 29.46 108.40
N GLY A 840 21.29 28.21 107.92
CA GLY A 840 20.15 27.30 107.73
C GLY A 840 20.50 26.01 106.97
N VAL A 841 20.80 24.95 107.72
CA VAL A 841 21.21 23.55 107.37
C VAL A 841 19.97 22.75 106.84
N ALA A 842 19.98 21.67 106.06
CA ALA A 842 20.81 20.45 106.08
C ALA A 842 20.67 19.52 104.84
N GLU A 843 21.77 18.79 104.57
CA GLU A 843 21.99 17.37 104.14
C GLU A 843 21.23 16.78 102.93
N GLY A 844 21.84 16.18 101.89
CA GLY A 844 23.05 15.33 101.74
C GLY A 844 22.62 13.89 101.36
N PRO A 845 23.45 12.96 100.78
CA PRO A 845 24.88 12.96 100.40
C PRO A 845 25.13 12.55 98.92
N GLY A 846 26.30 12.48 98.27
CA GLY A 846 27.75 12.64 98.53
C GLY A 846 28.48 12.11 97.27
N GLY A 847 29.43 12.82 96.63
CA GLY A 847 30.90 12.80 96.85
C GLY A 847 31.59 11.80 95.90
N TYR A 848 32.74 11.99 95.24
CA TYR A 848 34.00 12.77 95.39
C TYR A 848 34.70 12.79 93.99
N ILE A 849 35.35 13.84 93.43
CA ILE A 849 36.56 14.66 93.72
C ILE A 849 37.94 13.99 93.51
N SER A 850 38.83 14.73 92.78
CA SER A 850 40.28 15.00 93.03
C SER A 850 41.11 14.81 91.75
N ASN A 851 42.11 15.61 91.30
CA ASN A 851 42.90 16.80 91.69
C ASN A 851 43.56 17.24 90.33
N GLY A 852 43.95 18.46 89.98
CA GLY A 852 44.55 19.58 90.72
C GLY A 852 45.97 19.86 90.16
N GLY A 853 46.23 21.08 89.67
CA GLY A 853 47.59 21.66 89.65
C GLY A 853 48.16 22.15 88.32
N SER A 854 48.26 23.48 88.19
CA SER A 854 49.02 24.22 87.18
C SER A 854 50.37 24.71 87.74
N ALA A 855 51.42 24.71 86.92
CA ALA A 855 52.63 25.55 87.08
C ALA A 855 53.41 25.66 85.75
N SER A 856 53.88 26.86 85.42
CA SER A 856 54.84 27.23 84.35
C SER A 856 56.10 27.84 85.01
N PRO A 857 57.20 28.19 84.29
CA PRO A 857 57.76 27.67 83.02
C PRO A 857 59.29 27.37 83.13
N ALA A 858 59.85 26.59 82.20
CA ALA A 858 61.26 26.70 81.81
C ALA A 858 61.46 26.16 80.38
N VAL A 859 62.14 26.94 79.56
CA VAL A 859 62.41 26.71 78.14
C VAL A 859 63.37 25.53 77.93
N VAL A 860 62.96 24.55 77.13
CA VAL A 860 63.85 23.56 76.48
C VAL A 860 63.39 23.33 75.05
N THR A 861 64.32 23.46 74.10
CA THR A 861 64.17 23.18 72.68
C THR A 861 64.16 21.67 72.36
N ILE A 862 63.03 21.21 71.81
CA ILE A 862 62.73 20.15 70.79
C ILE A 862 63.12 18.68 71.10
N PRO A 863 62.15 17.75 71.02
CA PRO A 863 62.08 16.80 69.88
C PRO A 863 60.66 16.70 69.26
N PRO A 864 60.54 16.39 67.95
CA PRO A 864 59.23 16.24 67.31
C PRO A 864 58.53 14.96 67.78
N ALA A 865 57.26 15.07 68.16
CA ALA A 865 56.40 13.94 68.46
C ALA A 865 55.96 13.22 67.16
N PRO A 866 55.68 11.91 67.21
CA PRO A 866 55.76 11.01 66.06
C PRO A 866 54.54 11.13 65.13
N ALA A 867 54.78 11.10 63.83
CA ALA A 867 53.74 11.05 62.82
C ALA A 867 52.86 9.80 63.02
N ALA A 868 51.54 10.02 63.18
CA ALA A 868 50.55 8.95 63.21
C ALA A 868 50.62 8.11 61.93
N ALA A 869 50.58 6.79 62.09
CA ALA A 869 50.63 5.85 60.98
C ALA A 869 49.45 6.08 60.02
N LYS A 870 49.75 6.32 58.74
CA LYS A 870 48.73 6.55 57.70
C LYS A 870 47.98 5.25 57.42
N LEU A 871 46.66 5.27 57.59
CA LEU A 871 45.75 4.21 57.16
C LEU A 871 45.77 4.14 55.62
N LYS A 872 45.92 2.92 55.06
CA LYS A 872 46.23 2.73 53.63
C LYS A 872 45.04 2.25 52.78
N THR A 873 43.94 1.83 53.41
CA THR A 873 42.81 1.21 52.72
C THR A 873 41.49 1.52 53.44
N PHE A 874 40.42 1.65 52.65
CA PHE A 874 39.04 1.82 53.11
C PHE A 874 38.15 0.76 52.45
N TYR A 875 37.28 0.12 53.22
CA TYR A 875 36.28 -0.85 52.75
C TYR A 875 34.94 -0.57 53.43
N GLY A 876 33.86 -0.52 52.65
CA GLY A 876 32.50 -0.30 53.16
C GLY A 876 31.45 -0.91 52.25
N SER A 877 30.40 -1.47 52.86
CA SER A 877 29.24 -2.05 52.18
C SER A 877 27.96 -1.45 52.78
N ALA A 878 26.96 -1.19 51.95
CA ALA A 878 25.66 -0.67 52.39
C ALA A 878 24.53 -1.42 51.68
N GLU A 879 23.53 -1.87 52.45
CA GLU A 879 22.28 -2.41 51.89
C GLU A 879 21.37 -1.26 51.48
N VAL A 880 20.87 -1.31 50.24
CA VAL A 880 20.08 -0.23 49.64
C VAL A 880 18.69 -0.74 49.24
N PRO A 881 17.59 -0.22 49.83
CA PRO A 881 16.24 -0.62 49.44
C PRO A 881 15.90 -0.22 47.99
N PRO A 882 15.30 -1.10 47.16
CA PRO A 882 15.04 -0.82 45.74
C PRO A 882 14.25 0.47 45.49
N ALA A 883 13.24 0.75 46.32
CA ALA A 883 12.38 1.93 46.20
C ALA A 883 13.13 3.28 46.37
N THR A 884 14.28 3.28 47.04
CA THR A 884 15.09 4.50 47.28
C THR A 884 16.48 4.41 46.64
N ALA A 885 16.74 3.37 45.83
CA ALA A 885 18.06 3.05 45.33
C ALA A 885 18.71 4.19 44.54
N LYS A 886 17.93 4.88 43.70
CA LYS A 886 18.42 6.03 42.92
C LYS A 886 18.93 7.16 43.83
N MET A 887 18.19 7.51 44.88
CA MET A 887 18.57 8.58 45.80
C MET A 887 19.77 8.18 46.67
N ARG A 888 19.78 6.95 47.21
CA ARG A 888 20.83 6.47 48.10
C ARG A 888 22.16 6.25 47.39
N LEU A 889 22.15 5.75 46.15
CA LEU A 889 23.38 5.59 45.37
C LEU A 889 23.99 6.94 44.97
N VAL A 890 23.16 7.96 44.72
CA VAL A 890 23.64 9.34 44.51
C VAL A 890 24.26 9.91 45.79
N GLN A 891 23.61 9.73 46.95
CA GLN A 891 24.19 10.15 48.24
C GLN A 891 25.52 9.46 48.54
N ILE A 892 25.65 8.15 48.29
CA ILE A 892 26.92 7.42 48.47
C ILE A 892 27.99 7.94 47.50
N ALA A 893 27.61 8.26 46.26
CA ALA A 893 28.52 8.83 45.28
C ALA A 893 29.02 10.22 45.70
N GLU A 894 28.14 11.08 46.20
CA GLU A 894 28.48 12.46 46.58
C GLU A 894 29.23 12.54 47.92
N GLU A 895 28.81 11.79 48.93
CA GLU A 895 29.32 11.93 50.29
C GLU A 895 30.52 11.02 50.59
N ILE A 896 30.66 9.88 49.90
CA ILE A 896 31.75 8.91 50.14
C ILE A 896 32.67 8.81 48.94
N VAL A 897 32.15 8.52 47.75
CA VAL A 897 32.99 8.28 46.57
C VAL A 897 33.71 9.56 46.15
N SER A 898 33.01 10.69 46.07
CA SER A 898 33.59 12.00 45.72
C SER A 898 34.72 12.40 46.67
N VAL A 899 34.55 12.15 47.97
CA VAL A 899 35.57 12.43 49.00
C VAL A 899 36.79 11.54 48.78
N LEU A 900 36.61 10.24 48.54
CA LEU A 900 37.71 9.31 48.27
C LEU A 900 38.42 9.60 46.94
N THR A 901 37.70 10.00 45.89
CA THR A 901 38.28 10.36 44.58
C THR A 901 38.87 11.76 44.54
N SER A 902 38.62 12.60 45.55
CA SER A 902 39.24 13.92 45.67
C SER A 902 40.75 13.86 45.97
N ASP A 903 41.26 12.72 46.50
CA ASP A 903 42.69 12.45 46.59
C ASP A 903 43.20 11.83 45.27
N PRO A 904 44.06 12.52 44.51
CA PRO A 904 44.55 12.04 43.21
C PRO A 904 45.40 10.76 43.29
N ASN A 905 45.81 10.32 44.50
CA ASN A 905 46.56 9.08 44.70
C ASN A 905 45.66 7.89 45.10
N ALA A 906 44.35 8.10 45.30
CA ALA A 906 43.41 7.04 45.64
C ALA A 906 42.90 6.32 44.39
N THR A 907 43.05 5.00 44.33
CA THR A 907 42.39 4.17 43.30
C THR A 907 41.08 3.61 43.87
N VAL A 908 39.96 4.16 43.43
CA VAL A 908 38.63 3.78 43.93
C VAL A 908 37.99 2.76 42.99
N ARG A 909 37.60 1.59 43.51
CA ARG A 909 36.84 0.57 42.80
C ARG A 909 35.44 0.45 43.42
N LEU A 910 34.42 0.68 42.60
CA LEU A 910 33.02 0.50 43.00
C LEU A 910 32.49 -0.85 42.45
N VAL A 911 31.78 -1.61 43.28
CA VAL A 911 31.12 -2.86 42.88
C VAL A 911 29.65 -2.74 43.30
N VAL A 912 28.74 -2.99 42.36
CA VAL A 912 27.30 -3.03 42.59
C VAL A 912 26.83 -4.45 42.34
N GLU A 913 26.22 -5.07 43.33
CA GLU A 913 25.66 -6.42 43.26
C GLU A 913 24.13 -6.32 43.31
N ILE A 914 23.46 -7.04 42.41
CA ILE A 914 22.00 -7.04 42.29
C ILE A 914 21.56 -8.50 42.33
N SER A 915 20.80 -8.87 43.37
CA SER A 915 20.20 -10.19 43.52
C SER A 915 18.67 -10.07 43.60
N ALA A 916 17.97 -10.97 42.92
CA ALA A 916 16.53 -11.06 42.94
C ALA A 916 16.10 -12.54 42.91
N GLU A 917 15.33 -12.97 43.91
CA GLU A 917 14.75 -14.31 43.97
C GLU A 917 13.34 -14.32 43.38
N PHE A 918 13.06 -15.30 42.53
CA PHE A 918 11.74 -15.54 41.94
C PHE A 918 11.24 -16.93 42.33
N PRO A 919 10.60 -17.09 43.50
CA PRO A 919 10.21 -18.40 44.04
C PRO A 919 9.32 -19.23 43.10
N ASP A 920 8.52 -18.57 42.25
CA ASP A 920 7.60 -19.19 41.29
C ASP A 920 8.11 -19.16 39.83
N GLY A 921 9.37 -18.77 39.61
CA GLY A 921 9.97 -18.60 38.29
C GLY A 921 9.74 -17.21 37.66
N VAL A 922 10.69 -16.76 36.83
CA VAL A 922 10.62 -15.45 36.15
C VAL A 922 9.91 -15.54 34.79
N GLY A 923 9.03 -14.58 34.49
CA GLY A 923 8.37 -14.50 33.18
C GLY A 923 9.32 -14.05 32.06
N ASP A 924 9.17 -14.61 30.85
CA ASP A 924 10.08 -14.42 29.71
C ASP A 924 10.31 -12.95 29.32
N ASN A 925 9.27 -12.12 29.39
CA ASN A 925 9.37 -10.69 29.07
C ASN A 925 10.31 -9.95 30.04
N VAL A 926 10.28 -10.31 31.33
CA VAL A 926 11.14 -9.71 32.36
C VAL A 926 12.57 -10.22 32.20
N ARG A 927 12.75 -11.53 31.99
CA ARG A 927 14.06 -12.14 31.74
C ARG A 927 14.76 -11.51 30.53
N ARG A 928 14.05 -11.32 29.43
CA ARG A 928 14.58 -10.71 28.20
C ARG A 928 14.93 -9.24 28.40
N ALA A 929 14.02 -8.45 28.97
CA ALA A 929 14.26 -7.03 29.21
C ALA A 929 15.44 -6.77 30.15
N VAL A 930 15.56 -7.54 31.24
CA VAL A 930 16.67 -7.40 32.19
C VAL A 930 18.00 -7.85 31.57
N SER A 931 18.02 -8.94 30.80
CA SER A 931 19.24 -9.40 30.11
C SER A 931 19.75 -8.41 29.06
N GLU A 932 18.82 -7.81 28.29
CA GLU A 932 19.15 -6.82 27.26
C GLU A 932 19.67 -5.51 27.88
N ASN A 933 19.02 -5.05 28.95
CA ASN A 933 19.47 -3.87 29.69
C ASN A 933 20.80 -4.10 30.42
N ALA A 934 21.02 -5.29 31.00
CA ALA A 934 22.28 -5.63 31.66
C ALA A 934 23.47 -5.57 30.69
N ARG A 935 23.28 -6.05 29.46
CA ARG A 935 24.29 -5.96 28.39
C ARG A 935 24.51 -4.51 27.94
N SER A 936 23.43 -3.75 27.75
CA SER A 936 23.50 -2.33 27.35
C SER A 936 24.20 -1.45 28.40
N LEU A 937 23.99 -1.76 29.68
CA LEU A 937 24.57 -1.03 30.82
C LEU A 937 25.96 -1.57 31.24
N GLY A 938 26.51 -2.55 30.52
CA GLY A 938 27.90 -3.00 30.68
C GLY A 938 28.16 -3.85 31.93
N LEU A 939 27.16 -4.55 32.48
CA LEU A 939 27.35 -5.48 33.59
C LEU A 939 28.29 -6.61 33.16
N LYS A 940 29.32 -6.90 33.99
CA LYS A 940 30.36 -7.90 33.67
C LYS A 940 29.87 -9.35 33.81
N SER A 941 28.86 -9.59 34.65
CA SER A 941 28.20 -10.89 34.86
C SER A 941 26.70 -10.65 35.07
N ALA A 942 25.85 -11.39 34.35
CA ALA A 942 24.39 -11.27 34.41
C ALA A 942 23.75 -12.59 33.97
N ASP A 943 23.88 -13.60 34.84
CA ASP A 943 23.40 -14.97 34.59
C ASP A 943 22.08 -15.22 35.34
N TRP A 944 21.25 -16.11 34.79
CA TRP A 944 20.02 -16.58 35.42
C TRP A 944 20.24 -18.03 35.84
N GLU A 945 20.04 -18.35 37.11
CA GLU A 945 20.11 -19.72 37.64
C GLU A 945 18.82 -20.52 37.40
#